data_AF-A0A1X7IHH0-F1
#
_entry.id   AF-A0A1X7IHH0-F1
#
_cell.length_a   1.000
_cell.length_b   1.000
_cell.length_c   1.000
_cell.angle_alpha   90.00
_cell.angle_beta   90.00
_cell.angle_gamma   90.00
#
_symmetry.space_group_name_H-M   'P 1'
#
loop_
_entity.id
_entity.type
_entity.pdbx_description
1 polymer ?
#
loop_
_entity_poly.entity_id
_entity_poly.type
_entity_poly.pdbx_seq_one_letter_code
_entity_poly.pdbx_strand_id
1 'polypeptide(L)'
;MHLILPKIKSVRLEGYYPLFDQPVEFDIEKDLYILLGGNGLGKTTILQSIIYGVAGPADANIEPTREDKFKRWGRDYFADRLSNHSKAYIDVKLEFGDNSIEIRRGFASNNILSFTRNGEFLSDKKSETEDLFEQFLVEEVGYSGLNEFYYIFHKLCYLSENRENLVWNVNAQTRILMQLFSDTTTEYQFRKRREELKNLDTKIRHKNVAVNKQQKVVDQLKLDLSTEKKAHKNESEDEMIAMTDNTAKESEFKDSQKELVQVGEKIRITQKQLKERKITVAHKASEIEELRQQINKYEEDFLMEQISQIENTETSHAIYKLIHHKLCPSCGNQNDELHQKAVEYIKNKQCPLCGIESSLDEPTIKPGWEASMSELLKDKIDIEQEILQLEPQLEELMDRSIILNNEINKFLVNRPQKVVYIHEDAPPSENKLAENESALSLLQKEKRDYQIQFDSLQKELDDTYKNFAQINNSRVERLGEIYSDFASDFLGVKCELEPVVDNSDFFDLNLFVPTFLGKVRARPTSCSEAQRFFLDIAFRMSVIELSNEMSSHKGTFICETPENALDISYINNVTEMFFTFSKENNNTLIVSSNIQPAGIAETILTRLRKDERQLHFLNMIEIGKLSDVQANGYGAEAIEEILDRILNEPRFS
;
A
#
# COMPACT_ATOMS: atom_id res chain seq x y z
N MET A 1 18.86 24.66 -5.07
CA MET A 1 19.26 23.57 -5.99
C MET A 1 18.10 22.62 -6.02
N HIS A 2 17.55 22.30 -7.21
CA HIS A 2 16.43 21.37 -7.29
C HIS A 2 16.94 19.94 -7.18
N LEU A 3 16.17 19.10 -6.50
CA LEU A 3 16.46 17.69 -6.31
C LEU A 3 16.37 16.97 -7.65
N ILE A 4 17.42 16.20 -7.99
CA ILE A 4 17.49 15.44 -9.25
C ILE A 4 17.17 13.97 -8.97
N LEU A 5 16.15 13.43 -9.63
CA LEU A 5 15.82 12.01 -9.56
C LEU A 5 16.76 11.19 -10.47
N PRO A 6 17.15 9.97 -10.07
CA PRO A 6 18.03 9.13 -10.89
C PRO A 6 17.35 8.58 -12.14
N LYS A 7 18.07 8.55 -13.26
CA LYS A 7 17.74 7.77 -14.47
C LYS A 7 18.58 6.48 -14.50
N ILE A 8 17.97 5.31 -14.40
CA ILE A 8 18.68 4.02 -14.50
C ILE A 8 19.05 3.75 -15.96
N LYS A 9 20.29 3.32 -16.19
CA LYS A 9 20.83 3.01 -17.52
C LYS A 9 21.17 1.56 -17.72
N SER A 10 21.69 0.89 -16.70
CA SER A 10 22.00 -0.52 -16.82
C SER A 10 21.99 -1.20 -15.45
N VAL A 11 21.72 -2.49 -15.48
CA VAL A 11 21.66 -3.34 -14.29
C VAL A 11 22.38 -4.63 -14.59
N ARG A 12 23.22 -5.06 -13.65
CA ARG A 12 23.84 -6.39 -13.67
C ARG A 12 23.74 -7.05 -12.30
N LEU A 13 23.07 -8.18 -12.23
CA LEU A 13 22.92 -9.01 -11.04
C LEU A 13 23.74 -10.28 -11.20
N GLU A 14 24.70 -10.50 -10.30
CA GLU A 14 25.64 -11.63 -10.38
C GLU A 14 25.61 -12.49 -9.12
N GLY A 15 25.77 -13.80 -9.30
CA GLY A 15 25.89 -14.76 -8.20
C GLY A 15 24.57 -15.07 -7.48
N TYR A 16 23.42 -14.79 -8.11
CA TYR A 16 22.09 -14.92 -7.50
C TYR A 16 21.48 -16.33 -7.63
N TYR A 17 22.25 -17.35 -7.23
CA TYR A 17 21.83 -18.76 -7.23
C TYR A 17 21.01 -19.10 -5.97
N PRO A 18 19.94 -19.93 -6.04
CA PRO A 18 19.54 -20.80 -7.16
C PRO A 18 18.48 -20.22 -8.12
N LEU A 19 18.12 -18.95 -7.96
CA LEU A 19 17.05 -18.35 -8.76
C LEU A 19 17.51 -18.09 -10.21
N PHE A 20 18.78 -17.68 -10.38
CA PHE A 20 19.41 -17.45 -11.67
C PHE A 20 20.73 -18.23 -11.76
N ASP A 21 20.87 -19.03 -12.82
CA ASP A 21 22.08 -19.81 -13.09
C ASP A 21 23.16 -19.01 -13.83
N GLN A 22 22.77 -17.89 -14.46
CA GLN A 22 23.64 -16.96 -15.18
C GLN A 22 23.48 -15.53 -14.62
N PRO A 23 24.46 -14.63 -14.82
CA PRO A 23 24.28 -13.22 -14.52
C PRO A 23 23.10 -12.64 -15.29
N VAL A 24 22.28 -11.83 -14.61
CA VAL A 24 21.18 -11.11 -15.25
C VAL A 24 21.69 -9.72 -15.58
N GLU A 25 21.86 -9.40 -16.85
CA GLU A 25 22.38 -8.12 -17.32
C GLU A 25 21.47 -7.53 -18.39
N PHE A 26 21.14 -6.25 -18.26
CA PHE A 26 20.39 -5.53 -19.28
C PHE A 26 20.69 -4.04 -19.26
N ASP A 27 20.82 -3.48 -20.46
CA ASP A 27 20.92 -2.06 -20.71
C ASP A 27 19.53 -1.50 -20.99
N ILE A 28 19.21 -0.42 -20.30
CA ILE A 28 18.01 0.38 -20.51
C ILE A 28 18.37 1.44 -21.54
N GLU A 29 18.56 1.00 -22.78
CA GLU A 29 18.86 1.87 -23.92
C GLU A 29 17.66 2.76 -24.31
N LYS A 30 16.46 2.36 -23.86
CA LYS A 30 15.18 2.96 -24.23
C LYS A 30 14.36 3.29 -23.00
N ASP A 31 13.42 4.23 -23.16
CA ASP A 31 12.66 4.83 -22.07
C ASP A 31 11.62 3.89 -21.41
N LEU A 32 11.34 2.71 -21.99
CA LEU A 32 10.38 1.74 -21.46
C LEU A 32 10.96 0.32 -21.50
N TYR A 33 11.03 -0.36 -20.36
CA TYR A 33 11.63 -1.68 -20.24
C TYR A 33 10.73 -2.63 -19.44
N ILE A 34 10.49 -3.83 -19.97
CA ILE A 34 9.55 -4.82 -19.40
C ILE A 34 10.31 -6.06 -18.91
N LEU A 35 10.15 -6.42 -17.64
CA LEU A 35 10.49 -7.76 -17.16
C LEU A 35 9.32 -8.69 -17.48
N LEU A 36 9.49 -9.53 -18.49
CA LEU A 36 8.41 -10.32 -19.07
C LEU A 36 8.55 -11.79 -18.68
N GLY A 37 7.53 -12.36 -18.01
CA GLY A 37 7.54 -13.78 -17.66
C GLY A 37 6.37 -14.23 -16.79
N GLY A 38 6.22 -15.53 -16.57
CA GLY A 38 5.21 -16.09 -15.66
C GLY A 38 5.46 -15.80 -14.18
N ASN A 39 4.48 -16.17 -13.34
CA ASN A 39 4.60 -16.05 -11.88
C ASN A 39 5.76 -16.92 -11.35
N GLY A 40 6.45 -16.44 -10.32
CA GLY A 40 7.54 -17.19 -9.68
C GLY A 40 8.90 -17.19 -10.39
N LEU A 41 9.03 -16.59 -11.59
CA LEU A 41 10.31 -16.55 -12.33
C LEU A 41 11.33 -15.52 -11.80
N GLY A 42 11.01 -14.80 -10.72
CA GLY A 42 11.94 -13.85 -10.09
C GLY A 42 11.84 -12.39 -10.54
N LYS A 43 10.75 -11.99 -11.23
CA LYS A 43 10.50 -10.59 -11.63
C LYS A 43 10.60 -9.59 -10.47
N THR A 44 9.80 -9.82 -9.43
CA THR A 44 9.82 -9.02 -8.18
C THR A 44 11.19 -9.02 -7.53
N THR A 45 11.91 -10.15 -7.57
CA THR A 45 13.27 -10.25 -7.02
C THR A 45 14.21 -9.32 -7.77
N ILE A 46 14.19 -9.31 -9.11
CA ILE A 46 15.02 -8.39 -9.91
C ILE A 46 14.67 -6.94 -9.59
N LEU A 47 13.39 -6.56 -9.61
CA LEU A 47 12.99 -5.19 -9.30
C LEU A 47 13.49 -4.76 -7.92
N GLN A 48 13.26 -5.58 -6.89
CA GLN A 48 13.73 -5.29 -5.54
C GLN A 48 15.24 -5.30 -5.42
N SER A 49 15.96 -6.13 -6.18
CA SER A 49 17.42 -6.09 -6.24
C SER A 49 17.90 -4.76 -6.83
N ILE A 50 17.25 -4.22 -7.87
CA ILE A 50 17.55 -2.89 -8.41
C ILE A 50 17.35 -1.83 -7.32
N ILE A 51 16.20 -1.86 -6.64
CA ILE A 51 15.91 -0.92 -5.55
C ILE A 51 16.96 -1.05 -4.44
N TYR A 52 17.34 -2.27 -4.08
CA TYR A 52 18.38 -2.53 -3.09
C TYR A 52 19.74 -1.97 -3.50
N GLY A 53 20.14 -2.17 -4.75
CA GLY A 53 21.40 -1.69 -5.30
C GLY A 53 21.51 -0.17 -5.15
N VAL A 54 20.47 0.53 -5.60
CA VAL A 54 20.39 2.00 -5.61
C VAL A 54 20.18 2.57 -4.20
N ALA A 55 19.12 2.15 -3.52
CA ALA A 55 18.59 2.79 -2.32
C ALA A 55 18.72 1.96 -1.03
N GLY A 56 19.43 0.84 -1.07
CA GLY A 56 19.63 0.01 0.12
C GLY A 56 18.35 -0.67 0.63
N PRO A 57 18.31 -1.05 1.91
CA PRO A 57 17.19 -1.80 2.48
C PRO A 57 15.97 -0.90 2.79
N ALA A 58 14.77 -1.48 2.67
CA ALA A 58 13.54 -0.89 3.20
C ALA A 58 13.48 -1.08 4.73
N ASP A 59 13.93 -0.09 5.49
CA ASP A 59 14.04 -0.14 6.95
C ASP A 59 12.93 0.64 7.68
N ALA A 60 13.14 0.97 8.97
CA ALA A 60 12.20 1.74 9.78
C ALA A 60 12.08 3.22 9.37
N ASN A 61 13.04 3.79 8.64
CA ASN A 61 12.96 5.17 8.14
C ASN A 61 12.04 5.27 6.92
N ILE A 62 11.88 4.16 6.20
CA ILE A 62 11.00 4.03 5.03
C ILE A 62 9.62 3.53 5.45
N GLU A 63 9.59 2.51 6.31
CA GLU A 63 8.38 1.83 6.78
C GLU A 63 8.28 1.92 8.32
N PRO A 64 7.86 3.07 8.89
CA PRO A 64 8.03 3.37 10.31
C PRO A 64 7.06 2.64 11.24
N THR A 65 5.88 2.23 10.76
CA THR A 65 4.86 1.67 11.65
C THR A 65 5.14 0.21 12.03
N ARG A 66 4.50 -0.27 13.10
CA ARG A 66 4.58 -1.69 13.50
C ARG A 66 3.89 -2.60 12.48
N GLU A 67 2.85 -2.11 11.82
CA GLU A 67 2.11 -2.83 10.79
C GLU A 67 2.96 -2.99 9.52
N ASP A 68 3.81 -1.99 9.22
CA ASP A 68 4.72 -2.03 8.09
C ASP A 68 5.97 -2.88 8.31
N LYS A 69 6.17 -3.46 9.50
CA LYS A 69 7.35 -4.27 9.79
C LYS A 69 7.52 -5.43 8.79
N PHE A 70 6.42 -6.00 8.29
CA PHE A 70 6.43 -7.07 7.28
C PHE A 70 6.79 -6.58 5.87
N LYS A 71 6.68 -5.27 5.60
CA LYS A 71 7.05 -4.63 4.34
C LYS A 71 8.54 -4.24 4.31
N ARG A 72 9.23 -4.37 5.44
CA ARG A 72 10.68 -4.13 5.55
C ARG A 72 11.45 -5.30 4.96
N TRP A 73 12.48 -4.99 4.19
CA TRP A 73 13.34 -5.98 3.55
C TRP A 73 14.74 -5.40 3.36
N GLY A 74 15.74 -6.27 3.30
CA GLY A 74 17.15 -5.87 3.23
C GLY A 74 18.04 -7.09 3.09
N ARG A 75 19.25 -7.07 3.65
CA ARG A 75 20.17 -8.20 3.61
C ARG A 75 19.51 -9.55 3.86
N ASP A 76 18.79 -9.73 4.97
CA ASP A 76 18.25 -11.04 5.37
C ASP A 76 17.25 -11.59 4.34
N TYR A 77 16.42 -10.70 3.78
CA TYR A 77 15.49 -11.03 2.70
C TYR A 77 16.20 -11.63 1.48
N PHE A 78 17.33 -11.06 1.06
CA PHE A 78 18.10 -11.60 -0.07
C PHE A 78 18.95 -12.80 0.33
N ALA A 79 19.56 -12.77 1.52
CA ALA A 79 20.42 -13.85 2.02
C ALA A 79 19.67 -15.18 2.14
N ASP A 80 18.41 -15.16 2.58
CA ASP A 80 17.55 -16.36 2.67
C ASP A 80 17.24 -16.98 1.30
N ARG A 81 17.40 -16.21 0.21
CA ARG A 81 17.17 -16.66 -1.18
C ARG A 81 18.45 -17.06 -1.91
N LEU A 82 19.61 -16.91 -1.27
CA LEU A 82 20.92 -17.09 -1.88
C LEU A 82 21.65 -18.27 -1.26
N SER A 83 22.20 -19.16 -2.09
CA SER A 83 23.09 -20.22 -1.58
C SER A 83 24.43 -19.66 -1.08
N ASN A 84 24.94 -18.61 -1.75
CA ASN A 84 26.22 -18.00 -1.43
C ASN A 84 26.15 -16.47 -1.54
N HIS A 85 25.57 -15.85 -0.52
CA HIS A 85 25.44 -14.39 -0.43
C HIS A 85 26.78 -13.63 -0.38
N SER A 86 27.92 -14.30 -0.11
CA SER A 86 29.24 -13.65 -0.01
C SER A 86 29.81 -13.18 -1.35
N LYS A 87 29.40 -13.83 -2.45
CA LYS A 87 29.86 -13.52 -3.81
C LYS A 87 28.80 -12.85 -4.68
N ALA A 88 27.57 -12.76 -4.18
CA ALA A 88 26.46 -12.17 -4.92
C ALA A 88 26.46 -10.65 -4.78
N TYR A 89 26.28 -9.95 -5.89
CA TYR A 89 26.22 -8.49 -5.93
C TYR A 89 25.32 -8.00 -7.06
N ILE A 90 24.95 -6.72 -6.98
CA ILE A 90 24.27 -5.99 -8.04
C ILE A 90 25.07 -4.73 -8.38
N ASP A 91 25.27 -4.51 -9.66
CA ASP A 91 25.75 -3.25 -10.25
C ASP A 91 24.58 -2.50 -10.87
N VAL A 92 24.49 -1.21 -10.56
CA VAL A 92 23.51 -0.32 -11.16
C VAL A 92 24.21 0.93 -11.67
N LYS A 93 24.04 1.21 -12.95
CA LYS A 93 24.48 2.47 -13.57
C LYS A 93 23.32 3.46 -13.60
N LEU A 94 23.57 4.66 -13.10
CA LEU A 94 22.61 5.74 -12.90
C LEU A 94 23.11 7.01 -13.57
N GLU A 95 22.20 7.86 -14.03
CA GLU A 95 22.46 9.25 -14.36
C GLU A 95 21.70 10.16 -13.38
N PHE A 96 22.42 11.14 -12.84
CA PHE A 96 21.86 12.25 -12.08
C PHE A 96 22.18 13.53 -12.85
N GLY A 97 21.28 13.90 -13.75
CA GLY A 97 21.53 14.93 -14.75
C GLY A 97 22.76 14.61 -15.59
N ASP A 98 23.77 15.48 -15.57
CA ASP A 98 25.01 15.29 -16.34
C ASP A 98 26.00 14.32 -15.69
N ASN A 99 25.78 13.90 -14.44
CA ASN A 99 26.67 12.99 -13.73
C ASN A 99 26.26 11.52 -13.98
N SER A 100 27.19 10.70 -14.47
CA SER A 100 27.03 9.25 -14.54
C SER A 100 27.64 8.60 -13.30
N ILE A 101 26.88 7.72 -12.64
CA ILE A 101 27.27 7.00 -11.44
C ILE A 101 27.15 5.50 -11.67
N GLU A 102 28.03 4.72 -11.06
CA GLU A 102 27.89 3.26 -10.97
C GLU A 102 28.09 2.83 -9.51
N ILE A 103 27.12 2.08 -8.99
CA ILE A 103 27.08 1.59 -7.61
C ILE A 103 27.07 0.07 -7.65
N ARG A 104 28.03 -0.54 -6.95
CA ARG A 104 28.02 -1.97 -6.66
C ARG A 104 27.58 -2.21 -5.23
N ARG A 105 26.54 -3.02 -5.00
CA ARG A 105 26.12 -3.44 -3.66
C ARG A 105 26.12 -4.96 -3.53
N GLY A 106 26.67 -5.47 -2.44
CA GLY A 106 26.67 -6.89 -2.13
C GLY A 106 25.45 -7.32 -1.34
N PHE A 107 25.12 -8.61 -1.35
CA PHE A 107 24.06 -9.17 -0.50
C PHE A 107 24.56 -9.69 0.85
N ALA A 108 25.89 -9.67 1.08
CA ALA A 108 26.48 -10.03 2.37
C ALA A 108 26.38 -8.94 3.44
N SER A 109 26.25 -7.68 3.03
CA SER A 109 26.10 -6.50 3.90
C SER A 109 25.23 -5.47 3.21
N ASN A 110 24.59 -4.57 3.97
CA ASN A 110 23.83 -3.47 3.37
C ASN A 110 24.71 -2.42 2.68
N ASN A 111 26.03 -2.44 2.87
CA ASN A 111 26.93 -1.38 2.40
C ASN A 111 27.21 -1.43 0.90
N ILE A 112 27.50 -0.25 0.34
CA ILE A 112 28.03 -0.08 -1.02
C ILE A 112 29.47 -0.62 -1.07
N LEU A 113 29.71 -1.54 -2.00
CA LEU A 113 31.02 -2.19 -2.21
C LEU A 113 31.95 -1.34 -3.07
N SER A 114 31.43 -0.70 -4.13
CA SER A 114 32.20 0.24 -4.94
C SER A 114 31.34 1.38 -5.46
N PHE A 115 31.98 2.53 -5.63
CA PHE A 115 31.37 3.74 -6.15
C PHE A 115 32.26 4.34 -7.24
N THR A 116 31.71 4.49 -8.44
CA THR A 116 32.37 5.10 -9.60
C THR A 116 31.54 6.30 -10.03
N ARG A 117 32.22 7.39 -10.40
CA ARG A 117 31.60 8.62 -10.88
C ARG A 117 32.26 9.11 -12.15
N ASN A 118 31.46 9.36 -13.19
CA ASN A 118 31.91 9.84 -14.50
C ASN A 118 33.04 9.00 -15.11
N GLY A 119 33.03 7.69 -14.83
CA GLY A 119 34.08 6.74 -15.24
C GLY A 119 35.32 6.73 -14.34
N GLU A 120 35.42 7.63 -13.36
CA GLU A 120 36.47 7.63 -12.34
C GLU A 120 36.06 6.76 -11.15
N PHE A 121 36.86 5.73 -10.87
CA PHE A 121 36.68 4.88 -9.70
C PHE A 121 37.11 5.63 -8.43
N LEU A 122 36.19 5.82 -7.49
CA LEU A 122 36.45 6.62 -6.29
C LEU A 122 36.89 5.77 -5.10
N SER A 123 36.20 4.66 -4.81
CA SER A 123 36.55 3.77 -3.70
C SER A 123 35.91 2.38 -3.81
N ASP A 124 36.58 1.36 -3.26
CA ASP A 124 36.05 0.02 -2.92
C ASP A 124 36.05 -0.25 -1.40
N LYS A 125 36.48 0.72 -0.60
CA LYS A 125 36.51 0.56 0.84
C LYS A 125 35.14 0.87 1.42
N LYS A 126 34.48 -0.17 1.96
CA LYS A 126 33.14 -0.11 2.55
C LYS A 126 32.87 1.07 3.50
N SER A 127 33.88 1.55 4.22
CA SER A 127 33.75 2.67 5.16
C SER A 127 33.79 4.04 4.50
N GLU A 128 34.36 4.14 3.29
CA GLU A 128 34.53 5.41 2.56
C GLU A 128 33.50 5.54 1.42
N THR A 129 33.09 4.44 0.80
CA THR A 129 32.16 4.44 -0.35
C THR A 129 30.80 5.06 -0.04
N GLU A 130 30.23 4.76 1.13
CA GLU A 130 28.90 5.26 1.51
C GLU A 130 28.95 6.76 1.84
N ASP A 131 30.00 7.20 2.52
CA ASP A 131 30.24 8.62 2.80
C ASP A 131 30.45 9.44 1.52
N LEU A 132 31.23 8.90 0.55
CA LEU A 132 31.44 9.55 -0.75
C LEU A 132 30.15 9.62 -1.58
N PHE A 133 29.32 8.59 -1.52
CA PHE A 133 28.03 8.59 -2.20
C PHE A 133 27.06 9.59 -1.55
N GLU A 134 27.01 9.66 -0.22
CA GLU A 134 26.20 10.65 0.49
C GLU A 134 26.67 12.09 0.20
N GLN A 135 27.99 12.33 0.19
CA GLN A 135 28.56 13.63 -0.20
C GLN A 135 28.13 14.03 -1.61
N PHE A 136 28.20 13.11 -2.58
CA PHE A 136 27.72 13.36 -3.94
C PHE A 136 26.23 13.73 -3.97
N LEU A 137 25.38 12.98 -3.25
CA LEU A 137 23.94 13.25 -3.19
C LEU A 137 23.63 14.65 -2.60
N VAL A 138 24.39 15.07 -1.59
CA VAL A 138 24.20 16.37 -0.93
C VAL A 138 24.71 17.53 -1.77
N GLU A 139 25.92 17.40 -2.31
CA GLU A 139 26.61 18.50 -2.99
C GLU A 139 26.14 18.70 -4.44
N GLU A 140 25.73 17.61 -5.11
CA GLU A 140 25.51 17.63 -6.56
C GLU A 140 24.13 17.18 -7.03
N VAL A 141 23.34 16.58 -6.17
CA VAL A 141 22.00 16.08 -6.51
C VAL A 141 20.89 16.84 -5.76
N GLY A 142 21.21 17.43 -4.62
CA GLY A 142 20.31 18.28 -3.83
C GLY A 142 19.53 17.56 -2.73
N TYR A 143 19.92 16.34 -2.36
CA TYR A 143 19.34 15.65 -1.20
C TYR A 143 19.93 16.17 0.11
N SER A 144 19.20 16.08 1.23
CA SER A 144 19.74 16.46 2.55
C SER A 144 20.66 15.41 3.17
N GLY A 145 20.65 14.20 2.63
CA GLY A 145 21.38 13.05 3.14
C GLY A 145 20.93 11.75 2.48
N LEU A 146 21.62 10.67 2.82
CA LEU A 146 21.42 9.36 2.21
C LEU A 146 20.03 8.78 2.52
N ASN A 147 19.53 8.99 3.74
CA ASN A 147 18.22 8.48 4.17
C ASN A 147 17.06 9.15 3.43
N GLU A 148 17.19 10.43 3.06
CA GLU A 148 16.17 11.11 2.27
C GLU A 148 16.17 10.64 0.82
N PHE A 149 17.35 10.37 0.25
CA PHE A 149 17.44 9.70 -1.05
C PHE A 149 16.77 8.33 -1.04
N TYR A 150 17.10 7.49 -0.06
CA TYR A 150 16.49 6.17 0.09
C TYR A 150 14.98 6.26 0.25
N TYR A 151 14.48 7.22 1.04
CA TYR A 151 13.05 7.41 1.22
C TYR A 151 12.33 7.79 -0.08
N ILE A 152 12.83 8.79 -0.81
CA ILE A 152 12.25 9.19 -2.10
C ILE A 152 12.25 8.02 -3.07
N PHE A 153 13.39 7.34 -3.23
CA PHE A 153 13.48 6.27 -4.22
C PHE A 153 12.54 5.10 -3.89
N HIS A 154 12.44 4.71 -2.61
CA HIS A 154 11.50 3.66 -2.20
C HIS A 154 10.03 4.09 -2.27
N LYS A 155 9.67 5.29 -1.82
CA LYS A 155 8.27 5.70 -1.67
C LYS A 155 7.68 6.38 -2.90
N LEU A 156 8.50 6.96 -3.77
CA LEU A 156 8.07 7.62 -5.01
C LEU A 156 8.42 6.76 -6.23
N CYS A 157 9.70 6.45 -6.43
CA CYS A 157 10.19 5.81 -7.67
C CYS A 157 9.88 4.32 -7.79
N TYR A 158 9.43 3.67 -6.70
CA TYR A 158 9.10 2.25 -6.69
C TYR A 158 7.67 1.97 -6.17
N LEU A 159 6.93 1.17 -6.93
CA LEU A 159 5.64 0.61 -6.53
C LEU A 159 5.68 -0.92 -6.61
N SER A 160 5.54 -1.58 -5.46
CA SER A 160 5.33 -3.03 -5.38
C SER A 160 3.87 -3.36 -5.09
N GLU A 161 3.43 -4.56 -5.44
CA GLU A 161 2.05 -5.04 -5.23
C GLU A 161 1.59 -4.95 -3.76
N ASN A 162 2.50 -5.19 -2.81
CA ASN A 162 2.20 -5.22 -1.37
C ASN A 162 2.39 -3.88 -0.63
N ARG A 163 2.65 -2.77 -1.35
CA ARG A 163 2.92 -1.47 -0.72
C ARG A 163 1.68 -0.61 -0.61
N GLU A 164 1.69 0.27 0.39
CA GLU A 164 0.67 1.30 0.53
C GLU A 164 0.73 2.30 -0.62
N ASN A 165 -0.46 2.69 -1.08
CA ASN A 165 -0.62 3.72 -2.09
C ASN A 165 -0.22 5.09 -1.52
N LEU A 166 0.65 5.79 -2.26
CA LEU A 166 1.12 7.12 -1.94
C LEU A 166 0.00 8.17 -1.99
N VAL A 167 -0.96 8.05 -2.91
CA VAL A 167 -2.10 8.97 -3.11
C VAL A 167 -3.00 9.10 -1.88
N TRP A 168 -3.02 8.13 -0.99
CA TRP A 168 -3.85 8.17 0.22
C TRP A 168 -3.02 8.22 1.50
N ASN A 169 -1.73 8.52 1.41
CA ASN A 169 -0.83 8.61 2.57
C ASN A 169 -0.37 10.06 2.79
N VAL A 170 -1.06 10.78 3.69
CA VAL A 170 -0.79 12.20 3.98
C VAL A 170 0.65 12.44 4.44
N ASN A 171 1.22 11.49 5.20
CA ASN A 171 2.58 11.60 5.74
C ASN A 171 3.63 11.47 4.64
N ALA A 172 3.45 10.48 3.77
CA ALA A 172 4.35 10.27 2.65
C ALA A 172 4.24 11.39 1.62
N GLN A 173 3.02 11.85 1.28
CA GLN A 173 2.83 13.00 0.41
C GLN A 173 3.49 14.25 0.98
N THR A 174 3.18 14.60 2.24
CA THR A 174 3.76 15.78 2.88
C THR A 174 5.29 15.72 2.86
N ARG A 175 5.87 14.57 3.22
CA ARG A 175 7.32 14.38 3.21
C ARG A 175 7.92 14.51 1.81
N ILE A 176 7.37 13.83 0.82
CA ILE A 176 7.87 13.87 -0.57
C ILE A 176 7.74 15.29 -1.14
N LEU A 177 6.57 15.92 -1.03
CA LEU A 177 6.34 17.26 -1.58
C LEU A 177 7.22 18.30 -0.88
N MET A 178 7.37 18.23 0.45
CA MET A 178 8.30 19.11 1.15
C MET A 178 9.74 18.87 0.71
N GLN A 179 10.19 17.64 0.50
CA GLN A 179 11.55 17.38 0.02
C GLN A 179 11.77 17.90 -1.41
N LEU A 180 10.82 17.71 -2.31
CA LEU A 180 10.93 18.13 -3.71
C LEU A 180 10.77 19.65 -3.91
N PHE A 181 9.94 20.31 -3.10
CA PHE A 181 9.60 21.72 -3.28
C PHE A 181 10.39 22.67 -2.36
N SER A 182 11.31 22.19 -1.53
CA SER A 182 11.93 23.06 -0.51
C SER A 182 13.08 23.92 -1.04
N ASP A 183 12.89 25.25 -0.93
CA ASP A 183 13.96 26.25 -1.09
C ASP A 183 14.35 26.95 0.24
N THR A 184 13.59 26.81 1.35
CA THR A 184 13.88 27.53 2.62
C THR A 184 13.55 26.82 3.95
N THR A 185 12.82 25.70 3.95
CA THR A 185 12.49 24.92 5.17
C THR A 185 13.04 23.51 5.04
N THR A 186 13.86 23.06 5.98
CA THR A 186 14.33 21.68 5.95
C THR A 186 13.18 20.77 6.38
N GLU A 187 12.62 19.97 5.46
CA GLU A 187 11.64 18.92 5.78
C GLU A 187 12.05 18.11 7.02
N TYR A 188 13.35 17.81 7.14
CA TYR A 188 13.94 17.19 8.32
C TYR A 188 13.58 17.89 9.65
N GLN A 189 13.69 19.21 9.73
CA GLN A 189 13.37 19.97 10.94
C GLN A 189 11.88 19.92 11.24
N PHE A 190 11.04 20.03 10.21
CA PHE A 190 9.59 19.90 10.34
C PHE A 190 9.21 18.52 10.89
N ARG A 191 9.77 17.45 10.31
CA ARG A 191 9.55 16.07 10.75
C ARG A 191 10.02 15.84 12.20
N LYS A 192 11.23 16.28 12.55
CA LYS A 192 11.78 16.14 13.90
C LYS A 192 10.92 16.85 14.94
N ARG A 193 10.49 18.08 14.66
CA ARG A 193 9.58 18.84 15.53
C ARG A 193 8.21 18.18 15.66
N ARG A 194 7.71 17.56 14.58
CA ARG A 194 6.46 16.80 14.62
C ARG A 194 6.58 15.54 15.50
N GLU A 195 7.73 14.86 15.49
CA GLU A 195 8.02 13.77 16.44
C GLU A 195 8.11 14.28 17.88
N GLU A 196 8.74 15.44 18.11
CA GLU A 196 8.80 16.11 19.42
C GLU A 196 7.40 16.45 19.95
N LEU A 197 6.50 16.93 19.10
CA LEU A 197 5.11 17.21 19.45
C LEU A 197 4.37 15.93 19.91
N LYS A 198 4.54 14.82 19.19
CA LYS A 198 3.99 13.49 19.58
C LYS A 198 4.55 13.00 20.92
N ASN A 199 5.84 13.26 21.17
CA ASN A 199 6.48 12.94 22.44
C ASN A 199 5.95 13.81 23.60
N LEU A 200 5.71 15.10 23.36
CA LEU A 200 5.11 16.01 24.35
C LEU A 200 3.69 15.57 24.71
N ASP A 201 2.86 15.22 23.73
CA ASP A 201 1.52 14.69 23.98
C ASP A 201 1.56 13.40 24.83
N THR A 202 2.49 12.48 24.54
CA THR A 202 2.68 11.28 25.36
C THR A 202 3.05 11.62 26.81
N LYS A 203 3.95 12.60 27.01
CA LYS A 203 4.32 13.09 28.36
C LYS A 203 3.12 13.72 29.07
N ILE A 204 2.31 14.52 28.38
CA ILE A 204 1.09 15.12 28.92
C ILE A 204 0.12 14.02 29.37
N ARG A 205 -0.12 13.00 28.53
CA ARG A 205 -0.96 11.85 28.87
C ARG A 205 -0.44 11.10 30.10
N HIS A 206 0.86 10.83 30.19
CA HIS A 206 1.45 10.19 31.37
C HIS A 206 1.34 11.05 32.64
N LYS A 207 1.61 12.36 32.53
CA LYS A 207 1.48 13.29 33.66
C LYS A 207 0.03 13.46 34.10
N ASN A 208 -0.93 13.41 33.19
CA ASN A 208 -2.37 13.37 33.53
C ASN A 208 -2.70 12.19 34.44
N VAL A 209 -2.21 10.99 34.09
CA VAL A 209 -2.41 9.79 34.92
C VAL A 209 -1.76 9.97 36.30
N ALA A 210 -0.54 10.50 36.36
CA ALA A 210 0.16 10.74 37.62
C ALA A 210 -0.55 11.78 38.52
N VAL A 211 -1.01 12.90 37.93
CA VAL A 211 -1.80 13.93 38.63
C VAL A 211 -3.08 13.31 39.18
N ASN A 212 -3.82 12.54 38.39
CA ASN A 212 -5.06 11.91 38.83
C ASN A 212 -4.82 10.91 39.98
N LYS A 213 -3.70 10.16 39.94
CA LYS A 213 -3.34 9.23 41.03
C LYS A 213 -2.96 9.99 42.31
N GLN A 214 -2.16 11.05 42.19
CA GLN A 214 -1.72 11.84 43.34
C GLN A 214 -2.87 12.64 43.97
N GLN A 215 -3.77 13.17 43.14
CA GLN A 215 -4.98 13.87 43.59
C GLN A 215 -5.83 12.96 44.48
N LYS A 216 -6.03 11.69 44.08
CA LYS A 216 -6.74 10.70 44.91
C LYS A 216 -6.10 10.49 46.28
N VAL A 217 -4.76 10.46 46.36
CA VAL A 217 -4.04 10.31 47.64
C VAL A 217 -4.25 11.54 48.52
N VAL A 218 -4.16 12.74 47.95
CA VAL A 218 -4.41 14.00 48.67
C VAL A 218 -5.85 14.07 49.18
N ASP A 219 -6.81 13.74 48.33
CA ASP A 219 -8.24 13.75 48.68
C ASP A 219 -8.52 12.75 49.80
N GLN A 220 -7.91 11.56 49.75
CA GLN A 220 -7.99 10.56 50.81
C GLN A 220 -7.43 11.08 52.14
N LEU A 221 -6.21 11.64 52.15
CA LEU A 221 -5.59 12.17 53.37
C LEU A 221 -6.40 13.34 53.96
N LYS A 222 -7.03 14.18 53.12
CA LYS A 222 -7.96 15.23 53.57
C LYS A 222 -9.20 14.66 54.24
N LEU A 223 -9.78 13.61 53.67
CA LEU A 223 -10.90 12.88 54.25
C LEU A 223 -10.52 12.31 55.61
N ASP A 224 -9.40 11.59 55.72
CA ASP A 224 -8.90 10.97 56.95
C ASP A 224 -8.72 12.00 58.09
N LEU A 225 -8.05 13.12 57.80
CA LEU A 225 -7.84 14.23 58.76
C LEU A 225 -9.15 14.92 59.17
N SER A 226 -10.14 14.98 58.28
CA SER A 226 -11.46 15.56 58.56
C SER A 226 -12.32 14.66 59.46
N THR A 227 -12.19 13.34 59.33
CA THR A 227 -12.84 12.35 60.21
C THR A 227 -12.24 12.31 61.60
N GLU A 228 -10.92 12.47 61.75
CA GLU A 228 -10.25 12.57 63.06
C GLU A 228 -10.60 13.87 63.80
N LYS A 229 -10.67 15.02 63.09
CA LYS A 229 -11.11 16.30 63.68
C LYS A 229 -12.58 16.28 64.12
N LYS A 230 -13.43 15.46 63.49
CA LYS A 230 -14.84 15.26 63.88
C LYS A 230 -15.04 14.33 65.08
N ALA A 231 -14.08 13.45 65.39
CA ALA A 231 -14.14 12.61 66.59
C ALA A 231 -13.91 13.38 67.91
N HIS A 232 -13.52 14.66 67.85
CA HIS A 232 -13.25 15.50 69.03
C HIS A 232 -14.21 16.68 69.25
N LYS A 233 -15.31 16.79 68.50
CA LYS A 233 -16.41 17.74 68.78
C LYS A 233 -17.74 17.07 68.46
N ASN A 234 -18.44 16.63 69.50
CA ASN A 234 -19.81 16.13 69.42
C ASN A 234 -20.78 17.20 68.87
N GLU A 235 -21.79 16.68 68.18
CA GLU A 235 -23.19 17.13 68.13
C GLU A 235 -23.48 18.60 67.78
N SER A 236 -24.02 18.82 66.58
CA SER A 236 -25.32 19.49 66.41
C SER A 236 -25.81 19.39 64.96
N GLU A 237 -27.12 19.33 64.87
CA GLU A 237 -27.95 19.21 63.68
C GLU A 237 -27.79 20.42 62.75
N ASP A 238 -27.57 20.17 61.46
CA ASP A 238 -28.26 20.84 60.36
C ASP A 238 -27.82 20.23 59.02
N GLU A 239 -28.67 20.36 57.99
CA GLU A 239 -28.51 19.91 56.59
C GLU A 239 -29.25 18.61 56.17
N MET A 240 -30.55 18.51 56.48
CA MET A 240 -31.50 17.58 55.84
C MET A 240 -32.18 18.16 54.57
N ILE A 241 -31.47 18.89 53.71
CA ILE A 241 -32.03 19.38 52.41
C ILE A 241 -31.15 19.04 51.19
N ALA A 242 -29.90 18.59 51.33
CA ALA A 242 -29.01 18.23 50.20
C ALA A 242 -28.99 16.73 49.84
N MET A 243 -29.71 15.88 50.57
CA MET A 243 -29.55 14.41 50.54
C MET A 243 -30.37 13.70 49.44
N THR A 244 -31.46 14.29 48.97
CA THR A 244 -32.34 13.70 47.95
C THR A 244 -31.81 13.88 46.52
N ASP A 245 -31.06 14.96 46.25
CA ASP A 245 -30.51 15.25 44.92
C ASP A 245 -29.19 14.49 44.63
N ASN A 246 -28.41 14.18 45.68
CA ASN A 246 -27.17 13.40 45.58
C ASN A 246 -27.40 11.89 45.49
N THR A 247 -28.47 11.36 46.08
CA THR A 247 -28.78 9.92 46.06
C THR A 247 -29.30 9.47 44.68
N ALA A 248 -30.05 10.31 43.97
CA ALA A 248 -30.46 10.06 42.60
C ALA A 248 -29.28 10.06 41.61
N LYS A 249 -28.41 11.08 41.68
CA LYS A 249 -27.23 11.17 40.80
C LYS A 249 -26.17 10.09 41.08
N GLU A 250 -26.07 9.63 42.33
CA GLU A 250 -25.18 8.52 42.71
C GLU A 250 -25.70 7.14 42.26
N SER A 251 -27.03 7.00 42.13
CA SER A 251 -27.65 5.84 41.47
C SER A 251 -27.34 5.85 39.97
N GLU A 252 -27.59 6.97 39.28
CA GLU A 252 -27.29 7.14 37.85
C GLU A 252 -25.82 6.86 37.54
N PHE A 253 -24.89 7.32 38.38
CA PHE A 253 -23.47 7.01 38.21
C PHE A 253 -23.12 5.52 38.34
N LYS A 254 -23.71 4.82 39.33
CA LYS A 254 -23.52 3.37 39.48
C LYS A 254 -24.11 2.62 38.29
N ASP A 255 -25.20 3.13 37.73
CA ASP A 255 -25.85 2.55 36.56
C ASP A 255 -25.01 2.80 35.29
N SER A 256 -24.46 4.00 35.08
CA SER A 256 -23.51 4.29 33.99
C SER A 256 -22.22 3.48 34.11
N GLN A 257 -21.71 3.21 35.32
CA GLN A 257 -20.53 2.34 35.51
C GLN A 257 -20.83 0.88 35.17
N LYS A 258 -22.00 0.36 35.58
CA LYS A 258 -22.44 -0.98 35.19
C LYS A 258 -22.65 -1.07 33.69
N GLU A 259 -23.25 -0.05 33.09
CA GLU A 259 -23.47 0.05 31.65
C GLU A 259 -22.13 0.08 30.90
N LEU A 260 -21.12 0.83 31.37
CA LEU A 260 -19.79 0.88 30.76
C LEU A 260 -19.10 -0.50 30.76
N VAL A 261 -19.19 -1.25 31.87
CA VAL A 261 -18.63 -2.61 31.94
C VAL A 261 -19.38 -3.55 30.98
N GLN A 262 -20.70 -3.42 30.89
CA GLN A 262 -21.51 -4.21 29.96
C GLN A 262 -21.21 -3.86 28.50
N VAL A 263 -21.06 -2.59 28.17
CA VAL A 263 -20.68 -2.10 26.83
C VAL A 263 -19.27 -2.56 26.49
N GLY A 264 -18.31 -2.49 27.43
CA GLY A 264 -16.95 -3.00 27.24
C GLY A 264 -16.90 -4.50 26.95
N GLU A 265 -17.72 -5.29 27.65
CA GLU A 265 -17.82 -6.73 27.37
C GLU A 265 -18.52 -7.00 26.03
N LYS A 266 -19.55 -6.23 25.66
CA LYS A 266 -20.17 -6.30 24.33
C LYS A 266 -19.17 -5.94 23.22
N ILE A 267 -18.38 -4.88 23.37
CA ILE A 267 -17.30 -4.51 22.43
C ILE A 267 -16.35 -5.69 22.24
N ARG A 268 -15.89 -6.31 23.34
CA ARG A 268 -14.97 -7.45 23.29
C ARG A 268 -15.58 -8.65 22.55
N ILE A 269 -16.85 -8.96 22.83
CA ILE A 269 -17.59 -10.05 22.17
C ILE A 269 -17.78 -9.75 20.69
N THR A 270 -18.26 -8.56 20.34
CA THR A 270 -18.50 -8.12 18.96
C THR A 270 -17.20 -8.07 18.15
N GLN A 271 -16.09 -7.59 18.73
CA GLN A 271 -14.76 -7.63 18.10
C GLN A 271 -14.29 -9.06 17.83
N LYS A 272 -14.52 -9.97 18.77
CA LYS A 272 -14.19 -11.39 18.60
C LYS A 272 -15.03 -12.01 17.48
N GLN A 273 -16.34 -11.76 17.47
CA GLN A 273 -17.26 -12.24 16.43
C GLN A 273 -16.85 -11.71 15.04
N LEU A 274 -16.55 -10.41 14.94
CA LEU A 274 -16.14 -9.77 13.69
C LEU A 274 -14.82 -10.36 13.16
N LYS A 275 -13.86 -10.63 14.06
CA LYS A 275 -12.62 -11.33 13.69
C LYS A 275 -12.88 -12.76 13.21
N GLU A 276 -13.72 -13.51 13.90
CA GLU A 276 -14.11 -14.88 13.53
C GLU A 276 -14.81 -14.91 12.16
N ARG A 277 -15.78 -14.01 11.93
CA ARG A 277 -16.48 -13.89 10.64
C ARG A 277 -15.55 -13.50 9.50
N LYS A 278 -14.62 -12.56 9.70
CA LYS A 278 -13.61 -12.20 8.67
C LYS A 278 -12.72 -13.37 8.28
N ILE A 279 -12.33 -14.21 9.23
CA ILE A 279 -11.60 -15.46 8.95
C ILE A 279 -12.48 -16.44 8.17
N THR A 280 -13.76 -16.58 8.55
CA THR A 280 -14.70 -17.46 7.83
C THR A 280 -14.93 -17.02 6.39
N VAL A 281 -15.06 -15.71 6.12
CA VAL A 281 -15.17 -15.19 4.73
C VAL A 281 -13.92 -15.51 3.92
N ALA A 282 -12.73 -15.34 4.50
CA ALA A 282 -11.48 -15.68 3.84
C ALA A 282 -11.41 -17.18 3.49
N HIS A 283 -11.84 -18.06 4.41
CA HIS A 283 -11.91 -19.50 4.14
C HIS A 283 -12.94 -19.84 3.06
N LYS A 284 -14.15 -19.26 3.11
CA LYS A 284 -15.19 -19.48 2.08
C LYS A 284 -14.78 -18.95 0.70
N ALA A 285 -14.05 -17.84 0.65
CA ALA A 285 -13.46 -17.36 -0.60
C ALA A 285 -12.45 -18.36 -1.19
N SER A 286 -11.64 -19.01 -0.34
CA SER A 286 -10.72 -20.07 -0.76
C SER A 286 -11.46 -21.31 -1.26
N GLU A 287 -12.53 -21.75 -0.58
CA GLU A 287 -13.35 -22.91 -1.00
C GLU A 287 -14.03 -22.65 -2.36
N ILE A 288 -14.53 -21.44 -2.58
CA ILE A 288 -15.11 -21.02 -3.87
C ILE A 288 -14.07 -21.09 -4.98
N GLU A 289 -12.85 -20.61 -4.73
CA GLU A 289 -11.77 -20.61 -5.70
C GLU A 289 -11.33 -22.03 -6.06
N GLU A 290 -11.20 -22.91 -5.07
CA GLU A 290 -10.89 -24.33 -5.29
C GLU A 290 -11.97 -25.03 -6.12
N LEU A 291 -13.25 -24.79 -5.82
CA LEU A 291 -14.35 -25.37 -6.59
C LEU A 291 -14.42 -24.81 -8.02
N ARG A 292 -14.11 -23.52 -8.22
CA ARG A 292 -14.01 -22.91 -9.56
C ARG A 292 -12.91 -23.56 -10.40
N GLN A 293 -11.74 -23.78 -9.81
CA GLN A 293 -10.64 -24.46 -10.50
C GLN A 293 -11.01 -25.89 -10.89
N GLN A 294 -11.75 -26.60 -10.03
CA GLN A 294 -12.25 -27.94 -10.34
C GLN A 294 -13.29 -27.94 -11.47
N ILE A 295 -14.19 -26.96 -11.51
CA ILE A 295 -15.19 -26.80 -12.59
C ILE A 295 -14.49 -26.50 -13.91
N ASN A 296 -13.61 -25.49 -13.95
CA ASN A 296 -12.91 -25.10 -15.19
C ASN A 296 -12.09 -26.27 -15.76
N LYS A 297 -11.36 -26.99 -14.90
CA LYS A 297 -10.60 -28.17 -15.32
C LYS A 297 -11.48 -29.26 -15.92
N TYR A 298 -12.66 -29.49 -15.35
CA TYR A 298 -13.60 -30.47 -15.89
C TYR A 298 -14.22 -30.02 -17.22
N GLU A 299 -14.53 -28.72 -17.36
CA GLU A 299 -15.01 -28.16 -18.63
C GLU A 299 -13.95 -28.29 -19.72
N GLU A 300 -12.69 -28.00 -19.42
CA GLU A 300 -11.55 -28.19 -20.32
C GLU A 300 -11.39 -29.66 -20.73
N ASP A 301 -11.34 -30.58 -19.75
CA ASP A 301 -11.21 -32.01 -19.99
C ASP A 301 -12.38 -32.55 -20.85
N PHE A 302 -13.61 -32.10 -20.58
CA PHE A 302 -14.79 -32.48 -21.35
C PHE A 302 -14.79 -31.93 -22.78
N LEU A 303 -14.43 -30.66 -22.97
CA LEU A 303 -14.30 -30.06 -24.30
C LEU A 303 -13.26 -30.82 -25.12
N MET A 304 -12.12 -31.14 -24.52
CA MET A 304 -11.07 -31.93 -25.17
C MET A 304 -11.54 -33.34 -25.52
N GLU A 305 -12.30 -34.00 -24.65
CA GLU A 305 -12.87 -35.33 -24.91
C GLU A 305 -13.91 -35.31 -26.05
N GLN A 306 -14.80 -34.31 -26.08
CA GLN A 306 -15.81 -34.16 -27.14
C GLN A 306 -15.19 -33.81 -28.50
N ILE A 307 -14.18 -32.94 -28.52
CA ILE A 307 -13.40 -32.63 -29.72
C ILE A 307 -12.72 -33.90 -30.26
N SER A 308 -12.17 -34.74 -29.37
CA SER A 308 -11.53 -36.01 -29.77
C SER A 308 -12.51 -37.03 -30.36
N GLN A 309 -13.78 -37.03 -29.94
CA GLN A 309 -14.80 -37.98 -30.43
C GLN A 309 -15.37 -37.61 -31.81
N ILE A 310 -15.22 -36.35 -32.24
CA ILE A 310 -15.79 -35.84 -33.50
C ILE A 310 -14.77 -35.95 -34.67
N GLU A 311 -13.50 -36.27 -34.43
CA GLU A 311 -12.45 -35.96 -35.42
C GLU A 311 -11.85 -37.12 -36.23
N ASN A 312 -11.90 -36.94 -37.56
CA ASN A 312 -10.74 -37.16 -38.43
C ASN A 312 -9.92 -35.86 -38.51
N THR A 313 -8.60 -35.98 -38.38
CA THR A 313 -7.58 -34.97 -38.03
C THR A 313 -7.48 -33.70 -38.91
N GLU A 314 -8.09 -33.62 -40.10
CA GLU A 314 -7.99 -32.43 -40.96
C GLU A 314 -9.07 -31.36 -40.72
N THR A 315 -10.19 -31.72 -40.07
CA THR A 315 -11.32 -30.80 -39.82
C THR A 315 -11.17 -29.95 -38.55
N SER A 316 -10.27 -30.34 -37.64
CA SER A 316 -9.98 -29.68 -36.36
C SER A 316 -9.60 -28.21 -36.51
N HIS A 317 -8.68 -27.94 -37.44
CA HIS A 317 -8.16 -26.61 -37.70
C HIS A 317 -9.19 -25.66 -38.32
N ALA A 318 -10.20 -26.20 -39.01
CA ALA A 318 -11.22 -25.41 -39.66
C ALA A 318 -12.24 -24.84 -38.66
N ILE A 319 -12.80 -25.71 -37.81
CA ILE A 319 -13.80 -25.29 -36.83
C ILE A 319 -13.16 -24.38 -35.77
N TYR A 320 -11.96 -24.71 -35.32
CA TYR A 320 -11.20 -23.89 -34.37
C TYR A 320 -10.95 -22.47 -34.89
N LYS A 321 -10.48 -22.33 -36.13
CA LYS A 321 -10.28 -21.02 -36.77
C LYS A 321 -11.58 -20.21 -36.87
N LEU A 322 -12.72 -20.85 -37.11
CA LEU A 322 -14.01 -20.19 -37.25
C LEU A 322 -14.63 -19.75 -35.91
N ILE A 323 -14.56 -20.59 -34.89
CA ILE A 323 -15.17 -20.31 -33.58
C ILE A 323 -14.27 -19.40 -32.74
N HIS A 324 -12.98 -19.69 -32.63
CA HIS A 324 -12.08 -18.95 -31.73
C HIS A 324 -11.46 -17.71 -32.37
N HIS A 325 -11.16 -17.75 -33.67
CA HIS A 325 -10.47 -16.66 -34.37
C HIS A 325 -11.35 -15.87 -35.35
N LYS A 326 -12.63 -16.26 -35.50
CA LYS A 326 -13.58 -15.69 -36.47
C LYS A 326 -13.08 -15.73 -37.93
N LEU A 327 -12.15 -16.63 -38.23
CA LEU A 327 -11.55 -16.76 -39.55
C LEU A 327 -12.34 -17.76 -40.39
N CYS A 328 -12.59 -17.39 -41.65
CA CYS A 328 -13.13 -18.33 -42.61
C CYS A 328 -12.14 -19.50 -42.80
N PRO A 329 -12.56 -20.76 -42.60
CA PRO A 329 -11.64 -21.90 -42.71
C PRO A 329 -11.05 -22.10 -44.10
N SER A 330 -11.74 -21.61 -45.14
CA SER A 330 -11.35 -21.79 -46.54
C SER A 330 -10.40 -20.70 -47.04
N CYS A 331 -10.64 -19.44 -46.70
CA CYS A 331 -9.85 -18.32 -47.22
C CYS A 331 -9.01 -17.59 -46.16
N GLY A 332 -9.20 -17.89 -44.87
CA GLY A 332 -8.42 -17.31 -43.77
C GLY A 332 -8.77 -15.86 -43.41
N ASN A 333 -9.73 -15.22 -44.08
CA ASN A 333 -10.16 -13.86 -43.75
C ASN A 333 -11.14 -13.84 -42.57
N GLN A 334 -11.12 -12.79 -41.76
CA GLN A 334 -12.14 -12.55 -40.73
C GLN A 334 -13.52 -12.40 -41.36
N ASN A 335 -14.50 -13.14 -40.86
CA ASN A 335 -15.87 -13.09 -41.32
C ASN A 335 -16.84 -13.28 -40.15
N ASP A 336 -17.28 -12.17 -39.57
CA ASP A 336 -18.21 -12.15 -38.44
C ASP A 336 -19.57 -12.79 -38.76
N GLU A 337 -20.05 -12.69 -40.00
CA GLU A 337 -21.34 -13.25 -40.41
C GLU A 337 -21.29 -14.79 -40.43
N LEU A 338 -20.18 -15.35 -40.91
CA LEU A 338 -19.95 -16.80 -40.90
C LEU A 338 -19.78 -17.33 -39.47
N HIS A 339 -19.08 -16.57 -38.62
CA HIS A 339 -18.92 -16.90 -37.20
C HIS A 339 -20.26 -16.89 -36.47
N GLN A 340 -21.11 -15.87 -36.68
CA GLN A 340 -22.43 -15.80 -36.07
C GLN A 340 -23.32 -16.99 -36.48
N LYS A 341 -23.31 -17.38 -37.76
CA LYS A 341 -24.03 -18.58 -38.24
C LYS A 341 -23.50 -19.86 -37.60
N ALA A 342 -22.19 -20.01 -37.47
CA ALA A 342 -21.58 -21.18 -36.81
C ALA A 342 -21.98 -21.28 -35.33
N VAL A 343 -21.98 -20.16 -34.59
CA VAL A 343 -22.43 -20.09 -33.19
C VAL A 343 -23.92 -20.43 -33.08
N GLU A 344 -24.74 -19.98 -34.03
CA GLU A 344 -26.18 -20.30 -34.06
C GLU A 344 -26.42 -21.79 -34.34
N TYR A 345 -25.66 -22.40 -35.25
CA TYR A 345 -25.73 -23.85 -35.51
C TYR A 345 -25.32 -24.68 -34.29
N ILE A 346 -24.28 -24.26 -33.56
CA ILE A 346 -23.88 -24.93 -32.31
C ILE A 346 -25.00 -24.86 -31.27
N LYS A 347 -25.62 -23.68 -31.09
CA LYS A 347 -26.77 -23.52 -30.18
C LYS A 347 -27.95 -24.42 -30.56
N ASN A 348 -28.13 -24.67 -31.85
CA ASN A 348 -29.18 -25.52 -32.40
C ASN A 348 -28.78 -27.00 -32.52
N LYS A 349 -27.66 -27.43 -31.91
CA LYS A 349 -27.13 -28.82 -31.96
C LYS A 349 -26.84 -29.31 -33.39
N GLN A 350 -26.41 -28.40 -34.25
CA GLN A 350 -26.09 -28.66 -35.65
C GLN A 350 -24.59 -28.48 -35.90
N CYS A 351 -24.09 -29.14 -36.93
CA CYS A 351 -22.71 -29.02 -37.37
C CYS A 351 -22.37 -27.53 -37.65
N PRO A 352 -21.31 -26.96 -37.04
CA PRO A 352 -20.95 -25.54 -37.21
C PRO A 352 -20.61 -25.14 -38.65
N LEU A 353 -20.27 -26.11 -39.51
CA LEU A 353 -19.85 -25.86 -40.89
C LEU A 353 -20.99 -26.01 -41.91
N CYS A 354 -21.86 -27.00 -41.73
CA CYS A 354 -22.89 -27.33 -42.72
C CYS A 354 -24.33 -27.30 -42.18
N GLY A 355 -24.54 -27.09 -40.88
CA GLY A 355 -25.86 -27.00 -40.26
C GLY A 355 -26.65 -28.31 -40.19
N ILE A 356 -26.01 -29.46 -40.46
CA ILE A 356 -26.67 -30.77 -40.36
C ILE A 356 -26.78 -31.17 -38.88
N GLU A 357 -27.94 -31.69 -38.46
CA GLU A 357 -28.16 -32.19 -37.10
C GLU A 357 -27.12 -33.26 -36.73
N SER A 358 -26.32 -32.95 -35.71
CA SER A 358 -25.40 -33.91 -35.10
C SER A 358 -26.02 -34.37 -33.80
N SER A 359 -26.23 -35.68 -33.63
CA SER A 359 -26.64 -36.28 -32.37
C SER A 359 -25.47 -36.19 -31.37
N LEU A 360 -25.32 -35.05 -30.72
CA LEU A 360 -24.43 -34.87 -29.59
C LEU A 360 -25.28 -34.91 -28.32
N ASP A 361 -24.95 -35.85 -27.44
CA ASP A 361 -25.61 -36.00 -26.14
C ASP A 361 -25.40 -34.74 -25.28
N GLU A 362 -26.40 -34.42 -24.45
CA GLU A 362 -26.37 -33.23 -23.60
C GLU A 362 -25.24 -33.27 -22.57
N PRO A 363 -24.59 -32.14 -22.27
CA PRO A 363 -23.70 -32.02 -21.13
C PRO A 363 -24.55 -32.08 -19.85
N THR A 364 -24.64 -33.25 -19.22
CA THR A 364 -24.89 -33.28 -17.78
C THR A 364 -23.63 -32.77 -17.09
N ILE A 365 -23.61 -31.48 -16.76
CA ILE A 365 -22.82 -30.98 -15.63
C ILE A 365 -23.04 -31.96 -14.50
N LYS A 366 -21.97 -32.51 -13.90
CA LYS A 366 -22.10 -33.43 -12.77
C LYS A 366 -23.11 -32.84 -11.78
N PRO A 367 -24.24 -33.51 -11.50
CA PRO A 367 -25.29 -32.95 -10.67
C PRO A 367 -24.71 -32.71 -9.27
N GLY A 368 -24.59 -31.44 -8.88
CA GLY A 368 -24.09 -31.05 -7.57
C GLY A 368 -23.19 -29.83 -7.56
N TRP A 369 -22.37 -29.57 -8.58
CA TRP A 369 -21.38 -28.47 -8.51
C TRP A 369 -22.00 -27.07 -8.61
N GLU A 370 -22.99 -26.86 -9.47
CA GLU A 370 -23.74 -25.61 -9.51
C GLU A 370 -24.49 -25.36 -8.19
N ALA A 371 -25.06 -26.43 -7.62
CA ALA A 371 -25.73 -26.38 -6.33
C ALA A 371 -24.74 -26.03 -5.20
N SER A 372 -23.57 -26.68 -5.16
CA SER A 372 -22.51 -26.41 -4.18
C SER A 372 -21.89 -25.03 -4.35
N MET A 373 -21.71 -24.55 -5.59
CA MET A 373 -21.22 -23.21 -5.88
C MET A 373 -22.24 -22.15 -5.45
N SER A 374 -23.52 -22.36 -5.77
CA SER A 374 -24.59 -21.47 -5.33
C SER A 374 -24.74 -21.45 -3.81
N GLU A 375 -24.53 -22.59 -3.14
CA GLU A 375 -24.57 -22.70 -1.68
C GLU A 375 -23.39 -21.96 -1.03
N LEU A 376 -22.16 -22.16 -1.52
CA LEU A 376 -20.98 -21.45 -1.03
C LEU A 376 -21.04 -19.94 -1.26
N LEU A 377 -21.54 -19.51 -2.42
CA LEU A 377 -21.73 -18.09 -2.74
C LEU A 377 -22.78 -17.46 -1.82
N LYS A 378 -23.87 -18.18 -1.56
CA LYS A 378 -24.92 -17.72 -0.64
C LYS A 378 -24.39 -17.61 0.79
N ASP A 379 -23.69 -18.63 1.28
CA ASP A 379 -23.05 -18.62 2.60
C ASP A 379 -22.07 -17.45 2.74
N LYS A 380 -21.27 -17.18 1.71
CA LYS A 380 -20.34 -16.04 1.71
C LYS A 380 -21.10 -14.71 1.82
N ILE A 381 -22.13 -14.51 1.00
CA ILE A 381 -22.95 -13.28 1.01
C ILE A 381 -23.63 -13.10 2.36
N ASP A 382 -24.17 -14.16 2.95
CA ASP A 382 -24.83 -14.12 4.25
C ASP A 382 -23.84 -13.70 5.35
N ILE A 383 -22.61 -14.23 5.35
CA ILE A 383 -21.58 -13.84 6.32
C ILE A 383 -21.08 -12.41 6.06
N GLU A 384 -20.94 -11.97 4.81
CA GLU A 384 -20.59 -10.58 4.48
C GLU A 384 -21.67 -9.59 4.95
N GLN A 385 -22.94 -9.95 4.83
CA GLN A 385 -24.05 -9.18 5.40
C GLN A 385 -23.99 -9.13 6.94
N GLU A 386 -23.63 -10.22 7.60
CA GLU A 386 -23.40 -10.21 9.04
C GLU A 386 -22.25 -9.26 9.44
N ILE A 387 -21.15 -9.24 8.69
CA ILE A 387 -20.03 -8.30 8.93
C ILE A 387 -20.51 -6.85 8.78
N LEU A 388 -21.26 -6.55 7.71
CA LEU A 388 -21.82 -5.21 7.46
C LEU A 388 -22.82 -4.77 8.54
N GLN A 389 -23.43 -5.70 9.28
CA GLN A 389 -24.29 -5.39 10.42
C GLN A 389 -23.49 -5.23 11.73
N LEU A 390 -22.44 -6.02 11.93
CA LEU A 390 -21.61 -5.98 13.14
C LEU A 390 -20.69 -4.76 13.19
N GLU A 391 -20.25 -4.24 12.04
CA GLU A 391 -19.35 -3.07 11.97
C GLU A 391 -20.01 -1.79 12.53
N PRO A 392 -21.23 -1.38 12.10
CA PRO A 392 -21.95 -0.26 12.69
C PRO A 392 -22.29 -0.47 14.17
N GLN A 393 -22.63 -1.70 14.58
CA GLN A 393 -22.90 -2.02 15.99
C GLN A 393 -21.67 -1.82 16.86
N LEU A 394 -20.49 -2.18 16.37
CA LEU A 394 -19.23 -1.97 17.07
C LEU A 394 -18.93 -0.47 17.21
N GLU A 395 -19.15 0.31 16.16
CA GLU A 395 -18.99 1.76 16.14
C GLU A 395 -19.94 2.44 17.16
N GLU A 396 -21.23 2.07 17.14
CA GLU A 396 -22.22 2.57 18.10
C GLU A 396 -21.85 2.24 19.56
N LEU A 397 -21.33 1.03 19.81
CA LEU A 397 -20.85 0.64 21.15
C LEU A 397 -19.59 1.42 21.57
N MET A 398 -18.68 1.71 20.64
CA MET A 398 -17.50 2.53 20.91
C MET A 398 -17.88 3.98 21.23
N ASP A 399 -18.80 4.56 20.46
CA ASP A 399 -19.34 5.89 20.72
C ASP A 399 -20.07 5.96 22.06
N ARG A 400 -20.90 4.95 22.36
CA ARG A 400 -21.57 4.84 23.67
C ARG A 400 -20.58 4.72 24.82
N SER A 401 -19.48 3.99 24.64
CA SER A 401 -18.38 3.89 25.61
C SER A 401 -17.68 5.24 25.84
N ILE A 402 -17.47 6.03 24.78
CA ILE A 402 -16.91 7.38 24.88
C ILE A 402 -17.85 8.32 25.64
N ILE A 403 -19.15 8.28 25.32
CA ILE A 403 -20.19 9.07 26.02
C ILE A 403 -20.25 8.70 27.50
N LEU A 404 -20.35 7.40 27.83
CA LEU A 404 -20.39 6.93 29.21
C LEU A 404 -19.11 7.28 29.98
N ASN A 405 -17.93 7.18 29.35
CA ASN A 405 -16.69 7.63 29.96
C ASN A 405 -16.69 9.14 30.23
N ASN A 406 -17.22 9.95 29.32
CA ASN A 406 -17.35 11.39 29.51
C ASN A 406 -18.34 11.74 30.64
N GLU A 407 -19.46 11.02 30.75
CA GLU A 407 -20.43 11.15 31.84
C GLU A 407 -19.82 10.74 33.18
N ILE A 408 -19.14 9.60 33.24
CA ILE A 408 -18.40 9.13 34.41
C ILE A 408 -17.32 10.12 34.81
N ASN A 409 -16.56 10.66 33.85
CA ASN A 409 -15.53 11.66 34.14
C ASN A 409 -16.12 12.98 34.65
N LYS A 410 -17.22 13.47 34.06
CA LYS A 410 -17.95 14.64 34.56
C LYS A 410 -18.48 14.42 35.98
N PHE A 411 -18.96 13.22 36.28
CA PHE A 411 -19.44 12.86 37.62
C PHE A 411 -18.28 12.71 38.62
N LEU A 412 -17.18 12.06 38.24
CA LEU A 412 -15.98 11.90 39.07
C LEU A 412 -15.33 13.25 39.41
N VAL A 413 -15.35 14.21 38.48
CA VAL A 413 -14.89 15.59 38.70
C VAL A 413 -15.78 16.33 39.72
N ASN A 414 -17.06 15.95 39.83
CA ASN A 414 -18.05 16.63 40.66
C ASN A 414 -18.43 15.89 41.95
N ARG A 415 -17.80 14.75 42.27
CA ARG A 415 -18.20 13.91 43.42
C ARG A 415 -17.34 14.19 44.66
N PRO A 416 -17.92 14.61 45.80
CA PRO A 416 -17.29 14.43 47.10
C PRO A 416 -17.46 12.96 47.53
N GLN A 417 -16.41 12.14 47.51
CA GLN A 417 -16.55 10.71 47.87
C GLN A 417 -16.37 10.44 49.38
N LYS A 418 -17.33 9.69 49.92
CA LYS A 418 -17.26 8.95 51.20
C LYS A 418 -16.36 7.72 51.05
N VAL A 419 -15.44 7.53 51.98
CA VAL A 419 -14.54 6.37 52.07
C VAL A 419 -14.99 5.45 53.22
N VAL A 420 -14.99 4.14 52.96
CA VAL A 420 -15.11 3.07 53.97
C VAL A 420 -13.74 2.39 54.07
N TYR A 421 -13.18 2.31 55.27
CA TYR A 421 -11.82 1.80 55.52
C TYR A 421 -11.76 0.28 55.67
N ILE A 422 -10.68 -0.29 55.15
CA ILE A 422 -9.97 -1.40 55.78
C ILE A 422 -8.75 -0.75 56.44
N HIS A 423 -8.69 -0.81 57.78
CA HIS A 423 -7.60 -0.20 58.56
C HIS A 423 -6.29 -0.95 58.33
N GLU A 424 -5.26 -0.24 57.86
CA GLU A 424 -3.87 -0.58 58.16
C GLU A 424 -3.30 0.52 59.06
N ASP A 425 -2.78 0.08 60.20
CA ASP A 425 -2.43 0.89 61.36
C ASP A 425 -1.24 1.83 61.11
N ALA A 426 -1.51 3.09 60.74
CA ALA A 426 -0.65 4.23 61.05
C ALA A 426 -1.46 5.54 61.00
N PRO A 427 -1.39 6.42 62.01
CA PRO A 427 -2.11 7.68 61.98
C PRO A 427 -1.60 8.61 60.85
N PRO A 428 -2.50 9.24 60.06
CA PRO A 428 -2.14 10.27 59.10
C PRO A 428 -1.63 11.52 59.85
N SER A 429 -0.51 12.09 59.39
CA SER A 429 0.03 13.34 59.97
C SER A 429 -0.19 14.52 59.02
N GLU A 430 -0.39 15.73 59.54
CA GLU A 430 -0.50 16.96 58.74
C GLU A 430 0.73 17.16 57.83
N ASN A 431 1.91 16.68 58.25
CA ASN A 431 3.12 16.66 57.43
C ASN A 431 2.98 15.79 56.17
N LYS A 432 2.39 14.59 56.27
CA LYS A 432 2.18 13.71 55.09
C LYS A 432 1.20 14.33 54.09
N LEU A 433 0.18 15.04 54.55
CA LEU A 433 -0.75 15.75 53.65
C LEU A 433 -0.02 16.88 52.92
N ALA A 434 0.72 17.72 53.65
CA ALA A 434 1.46 18.83 53.06
C ALA A 434 2.50 18.37 52.04
N GLU A 435 3.19 17.26 52.30
CA GLU A 435 4.12 16.63 51.36
C GLU A 435 3.42 16.18 50.07
N ASN A 436 2.26 15.52 50.19
CA ASN A 436 1.51 15.03 49.03
C ASN A 436 0.85 16.16 48.22
N GLU A 437 0.40 17.24 48.87
CA GLU A 437 -0.11 18.45 48.21
C GLU A 437 1.00 19.19 47.46
N SER A 438 2.19 19.30 48.06
CA SER A 438 3.37 19.85 47.41
C SER A 438 3.73 19.03 46.17
N ALA A 439 3.79 17.69 46.29
CA ALA A 439 4.04 16.79 45.16
C ALA A 439 2.98 16.91 44.05
N LEU A 440 1.70 17.04 44.41
CA LEU A 440 0.60 17.29 43.47
C LEU A 440 0.79 18.61 42.72
N SER A 441 1.12 19.69 43.45
CA SER A 441 1.35 21.02 42.86
C SER A 441 2.52 21.00 41.87
N LEU A 442 3.58 20.25 42.17
CA LEU A 442 4.73 20.05 41.28
C LEU A 442 4.30 19.33 40.00
N LEU A 443 3.58 18.22 40.11
CA LEU A 443 3.08 17.46 38.95
C LEU A 443 2.14 18.29 38.07
N GLN A 444 1.27 19.09 38.69
CA GLN A 444 0.38 20.01 37.97
C GLN A 444 1.15 21.13 37.26
N LYS A 445 2.22 21.64 37.88
CA LYS A 445 3.12 22.62 37.26
C LYS A 445 3.82 22.01 36.05
N GLU A 446 4.46 20.85 36.20
CA GLU A 446 5.14 20.14 35.11
C GLU A 446 4.19 19.83 33.94
N LYS A 447 2.95 19.42 34.23
CA LYS A 447 1.92 19.21 33.20
C LYS A 447 1.64 20.51 32.44
N ARG A 448 1.46 21.63 33.15
CA ARG A 448 1.24 22.94 32.51
C ARG A 448 2.43 23.35 31.65
N ASP A 449 3.65 23.13 32.13
CA ASP A 449 4.87 23.45 31.38
C ASP A 449 4.94 22.65 30.07
N TYR A 450 4.60 21.35 30.09
CA TYR A 450 4.49 20.54 28.88
C TYR A 450 3.35 20.99 27.96
N GLN A 451 2.20 21.39 28.50
CA GLN A 451 1.09 21.90 27.69
C GLN A 451 1.47 23.20 26.96
N ILE A 452 2.14 24.14 27.64
CA ILE A 452 2.61 25.38 27.03
C ILE A 452 3.60 25.09 25.88
N GLN A 453 4.53 24.15 26.09
CA GLN A 453 5.47 23.71 25.04
C GLN A 453 4.73 23.07 23.86
N PHE A 454 3.72 22.25 24.14
CA PHE A 454 2.90 21.61 23.12
C PHE A 454 2.15 22.64 22.27
N ASP A 455 1.41 23.56 22.91
CA ASP A 455 0.61 24.58 22.21
C ASP A 455 1.52 25.49 21.35
N SER A 456 2.68 25.86 21.87
CA SER A 456 3.68 26.66 21.14
C SER A 456 4.21 25.92 19.90
N LEU A 457 4.58 24.65 20.05
CA LEU A 457 5.17 23.85 18.97
C LEU A 457 4.13 23.47 17.91
N GLN A 458 2.90 23.18 18.33
CA GLN A 458 1.76 22.94 17.45
C GLN A 458 1.51 24.14 16.54
N LYS A 459 1.46 25.34 17.12
CA LYS A 459 1.29 26.58 16.36
C LYS A 459 2.45 26.83 15.39
N GLU A 460 3.69 26.63 15.84
CA GLU A 460 4.87 26.78 14.99
C GLU A 460 4.85 25.84 13.78
N LEU A 461 4.44 24.58 13.97
CA LEU A 461 4.31 23.59 12.90
C LEU A 461 3.19 23.94 11.92
N ASP A 462 2.03 24.36 12.42
CA ASP A 462 0.89 24.80 11.61
C ASP A 462 1.28 26.02 10.74
N ASP A 463 1.92 27.04 11.34
CA ASP A 463 2.42 28.22 10.62
C ASP A 463 3.48 27.84 9.57
N THR A 464 4.39 26.91 9.91
CA THR A 464 5.41 26.40 8.98
C THR A 464 4.79 25.72 7.77
N TYR A 465 3.80 24.85 7.98
CA TYR A 465 3.13 24.12 6.91
C TYR A 465 2.28 25.03 6.04
N LYS A 466 1.51 25.95 6.63
CA LYS A 466 0.73 26.96 5.89
C LYS A 466 1.60 27.82 5.00
N ASN A 467 2.75 28.27 5.51
CA ASN A 467 3.71 29.02 4.72
C ASN A 467 4.28 28.18 3.56
N PHE A 468 4.63 26.92 3.82
CA PHE A 468 5.06 25.98 2.77
C PHE A 468 4.00 25.82 1.67
N ALA A 469 2.74 25.57 2.05
CA ALA A 469 1.63 25.38 1.12
C ALA A 469 1.37 26.64 0.30
N GLN A 470 1.44 27.82 0.91
CA GLN A 470 1.23 29.10 0.23
C GLN A 470 2.34 29.41 -0.77
N ILE A 471 3.61 29.21 -0.40
CA ILE A 471 4.76 29.46 -1.29
C ILE A 471 4.74 28.53 -2.50
N ASN A 472 4.33 27.27 -2.29
CA ASN A 472 4.36 26.23 -3.32
C ASN A 472 3.01 26.01 -4.02
N ASN A 473 2.05 26.91 -3.87
CA ASN A 473 0.71 26.74 -4.44
C ASN A 473 0.74 26.53 -5.96
N SER A 474 1.58 27.28 -6.70
CA SER A 474 1.72 27.11 -8.15
C SER A 474 2.31 25.74 -8.55
N ARG A 475 3.22 25.20 -7.73
CA ARG A 475 3.79 23.85 -7.95
C ARG A 475 2.73 22.77 -7.69
N VAL A 476 1.87 22.97 -6.70
CA VAL A 476 0.74 22.09 -6.40
C VAL A 476 -0.33 22.16 -7.49
N GLU A 477 -0.64 23.35 -8.01
CA GLU A 477 -1.54 23.51 -9.17
C GLU A 477 -0.99 22.78 -10.38
N ARG A 478 0.31 22.96 -10.70
CA ARG A 478 0.98 22.24 -11.79
C ARG A 478 0.98 20.73 -11.58
N LEU A 479 1.17 20.25 -10.34
CA LEU A 479 1.02 18.83 -10.01
C LEU A 479 -0.38 18.31 -10.34
N GLY A 480 -1.41 19.10 -10.00
CA GLY A 480 -2.81 18.77 -10.29
C GLY A 480 -3.11 18.68 -11.79
N GLU A 481 -2.52 19.56 -12.60
CA GLU A 481 -2.62 19.52 -14.07
C GLU A 481 -2.00 18.23 -14.63
N ILE A 482 -0.73 17.95 -14.30
CA ILE A 482 -0.03 16.75 -14.78
C ILE A 482 -0.77 15.47 -14.32
N TYR A 483 -1.27 15.48 -13.09
CA TYR A 483 -2.08 14.37 -12.57
C TYR A 483 -3.36 14.19 -13.35
N SER A 484 -4.03 15.28 -13.70
CA SER A 484 -5.28 15.22 -14.45
C SER A 484 -5.06 14.59 -15.81
N ASP A 485 -3.94 14.88 -16.48
CA ASP A 485 -3.59 14.28 -17.77
C ASP A 485 -3.45 12.75 -17.63
N PHE A 486 -2.54 12.27 -16.78
CA PHE A 486 -2.31 10.83 -16.61
C PHE A 486 -3.55 10.07 -16.09
N ALA A 487 -4.24 10.63 -15.09
CA ALA A 487 -5.38 9.97 -14.45
C ALA A 487 -6.61 9.94 -15.36
N SER A 488 -6.85 11.00 -16.14
CA SER A 488 -7.97 11.06 -17.08
C SER A 488 -7.74 10.14 -18.28
N ASP A 489 -6.51 10.08 -18.79
CA ASP A 489 -6.14 9.15 -19.86
C ASP A 489 -6.39 7.70 -19.44
N PHE A 490 -5.99 7.33 -18.22
CA PHE A 490 -6.28 6.02 -17.67
C PHE A 490 -7.79 5.77 -17.54
N LEU A 491 -8.52 6.64 -16.83
CA LEU A 491 -9.93 6.42 -16.50
C LEU A 491 -10.89 6.56 -17.69
N GLY A 492 -10.48 7.24 -18.77
CA GLY A 492 -11.36 7.65 -19.86
C GLY A 492 -12.41 8.70 -19.46
N VAL A 493 -12.30 9.25 -18.26
CA VAL A 493 -13.14 10.33 -17.74
C VAL A 493 -12.28 11.35 -17.01
N LYS A 494 -12.73 12.60 -16.98
CA LYS A 494 -12.02 13.67 -16.27
C LYS A 494 -11.80 13.31 -14.80
N CYS A 495 -10.54 13.27 -14.40
CA CYS A 495 -10.08 13.05 -13.05
C CYS A 495 -9.17 14.20 -12.63
N GLU A 496 -9.41 14.76 -11.45
CA GLU A 496 -8.66 15.87 -10.90
C GLU A 496 -8.10 15.50 -9.53
N LEU A 497 -7.17 16.32 -9.04
CA LEU A 497 -6.58 16.19 -7.72
C LEU A 497 -7.18 17.26 -6.80
N GLU A 498 -7.80 16.84 -5.69
CA GLU A 498 -8.46 17.75 -4.75
C GLU A 498 -7.81 17.68 -3.36
N PRO A 499 -7.52 18.83 -2.72
CA PRO A 499 -7.01 18.84 -1.36
C PRO A 499 -8.12 18.55 -0.34
N VAL A 500 -7.89 17.54 0.49
CA VAL A 500 -8.70 17.22 1.66
C VAL A 500 -7.86 17.48 2.91
N VAL A 501 -8.43 18.17 3.89
CA VAL A 501 -7.74 18.43 5.15
C VAL A 501 -7.73 17.16 5.99
N ASP A 502 -6.54 16.71 6.34
CA ASP A 502 -6.31 15.62 7.29
C ASP A 502 -5.98 16.19 8.67
N ASN A 503 -6.85 15.86 9.64
CA ASN A 503 -6.73 16.28 11.04
C ASN A 503 -6.25 15.12 11.92
N SER A 504 -5.61 14.09 11.33
CA SER A 504 -5.10 12.94 12.10
C SER A 504 -3.89 13.32 12.95
N ASP A 505 -3.22 14.42 12.61
CA ASP A 505 -2.24 15.07 13.46
C ASP A 505 -2.86 16.18 14.31
N PHE A 506 -2.05 16.70 15.22
CA PHE A 506 -2.40 17.85 16.05
C PHE A 506 -2.59 19.15 15.24
N PHE A 507 -2.49 19.16 13.91
CA PHE A 507 -2.66 20.33 13.05
C PHE A 507 -3.04 19.90 11.62
N ASP A 508 -3.51 20.85 10.81
CA ASP A 508 -4.11 20.60 9.50
C ASP A 508 -3.04 20.36 8.43
N LEU A 509 -3.10 19.20 7.76
CA LEU A 509 -2.29 18.86 6.59
C LEU A 509 -3.18 18.67 5.36
N ASN A 510 -2.71 19.08 4.18
CA ASN A 510 -3.41 18.78 2.93
C ASN A 510 -3.03 17.38 2.44
N LEU A 511 -4.04 16.54 2.26
CA LEU A 511 -3.95 15.27 1.54
C LEU A 511 -4.57 15.48 0.15
N PHE A 512 -3.80 15.23 -0.90
CA PHE A 512 -4.29 15.36 -2.27
C PHE A 512 -4.85 14.03 -2.76
N VAL A 513 -6.12 13.99 -3.12
CA VAL A 513 -6.85 12.76 -3.50
C VAL A 513 -7.56 12.90 -4.84
N PRO A 514 -7.83 11.79 -5.56
CA PRO A 514 -8.54 11.84 -6.81
C PRO A 514 -10.01 12.24 -6.64
N THR A 515 -10.49 13.05 -7.57
CA THR A 515 -11.90 13.39 -7.75
C THR A 515 -12.29 13.10 -9.19
N PHE A 516 -13.29 12.23 -9.38
CA PHE A 516 -13.85 11.90 -10.69
C PHE A 516 -15.34 11.62 -10.58
N LEU A 517 -16.08 11.87 -11.66
CA LEU A 517 -17.55 11.75 -11.69
C LEU A 517 -18.24 12.54 -10.56
N GLY A 518 -17.69 13.71 -10.20
CA GLY A 518 -18.21 14.59 -9.15
C GLY A 518 -18.11 14.03 -7.74
N LYS A 519 -17.27 13.01 -7.50
CA LYS A 519 -17.06 12.40 -6.18
C LYS A 519 -15.59 12.41 -5.78
N VAL A 520 -15.32 12.94 -4.60
CA VAL A 520 -14.01 12.91 -3.95
C VAL A 520 -13.73 11.50 -3.43
N ARG A 521 -12.57 10.94 -3.76
CA ARG A 521 -12.12 9.61 -3.34
C ARG A 521 -11.13 9.71 -2.19
N ALA A 522 -11.61 10.17 -1.04
CA ALA A 522 -10.78 10.40 0.15
C ALA A 522 -10.11 9.13 0.72
N ARG A 523 -10.59 7.92 0.34
CA ARG A 523 -10.07 6.63 0.84
C ARG A 523 -9.82 5.65 -0.31
N PRO A 524 -8.83 4.75 -0.20
CA PRO A 524 -8.56 3.74 -1.23
C PRO A 524 -9.75 2.82 -1.53
N THR A 525 -10.57 2.52 -0.51
CA THR A 525 -11.76 1.65 -0.63
C THR A 525 -12.90 2.27 -1.43
N SER A 526 -12.80 3.55 -1.81
CA SER A 526 -13.78 4.21 -2.66
C SER A 526 -13.54 4.01 -4.16
N CYS A 527 -12.50 3.25 -4.52
CA CYS A 527 -12.10 2.90 -5.88
C CYS A 527 -12.10 1.36 -6.06
N SER A 528 -12.24 0.88 -7.30
CA SER A 528 -11.92 -0.52 -7.63
C SER A 528 -10.42 -0.78 -7.45
N GLU A 529 -10.02 -2.05 -7.43
CA GLU A 529 -8.61 -2.41 -7.25
C GLU A 529 -7.70 -1.84 -8.34
N ALA A 530 -8.06 -2.02 -9.63
CA ALA A 530 -7.31 -1.41 -10.73
C ALA A 530 -7.27 0.12 -10.64
N GLN A 531 -8.41 0.76 -10.34
CA GLN A 531 -8.46 2.22 -10.17
C GLN A 531 -7.51 2.68 -9.06
N ARG A 532 -7.51 1.99 -7.92
CA ARG A 532 -6.63 2.31 -6.80
C ARG A 532 -5.15 2.28 -7.21
N PHE A 533 -4.71 1.23 -7.91
CA PHE A 533 -3.32 1.11 -8.33
C PHE A 533 -2.93 2.12 -9.40
N PHE A 534 -3.71 2.26 -10.46
CA PHE A 534 -3.34 3.13 -11.58
C PHE A 534 -3.49 4.63 -11.26
N LEU A 535 -4.42 5.01 -10.37
CA LEU A 535 -4.45 6.38 -9.84
C LEU A 535 -3.23 6.68 -8.96
N ASP A 536 -2.69 5.67 -8.26
CA ASP A 536 -1.43 5.81 -7.51
C ASP A 536 -0.22 5.94 -8.44
N ILE A 537 -0.19 5.14 -9.52
CA ILE A 537 0.83 5.24 -10.56
C ILE A 537 0.79 6.64 -11.20
N ALA A 538 -0.39 7.12 -11.59
CA ALA A 538 -0.57 8.44 -12.18
C ALA A 538 -0.01 9.53 -11.26
N PHE A 539 -0.29 9.46 -9.95
CA PHE A 539 0.26 10.43 -8.99
C PHE A 539 1.77 10.37 -8.87
N ARG A 540 2.36 9.17 -8.78
CA ARG A 540 3.83 9.01 -8.74
C ARG A 540 4.48 9.55 -10.00
N MET A 541 3.94 9.22 -11.16
CA MET A 541 4.38 9.74 -12.45
C MET A 541 4.29 11.27 -12.49
N SER A 542 3.20 11.84 -11.96
CA SER A 542 3.00 13.30 -11.92
C SER A 542 4.02 14.01 -11.02
N VAL A 543 4.29 13.44 -9.84
CA VAL A 543 5.31 13.98 -8.92
C VAL A 543 6.71 13.86 -9.52
N ILE A 544 7.02 12.75 -10.19
CA ILE A 544 8.29 12.56 -10.91
C ILE A 544 8.41 13.57 -12.05
N GLU A 545 7.38 13.74 -12.88
CA GLU A 545 7.38 14.68 -14.00
C GLU A 545 7.56 16.12 -13.51
N LEU A 546 6.85 16.52 -12.46
CA LEU A 546 7.03 17.85 -11.88
C LEU A 546 8.46 18.06 -11.37
N SER A 547 9.07 17.06 -10.73
CA SER A 547 10.48 17.11 -10.32
C SER A 547 11.42 17.25 -11.52
N ASN A 548 11.08 16.61 -12.63
CA ASN A 548 11.84 16.66 -13.87
C ASN A 548 11.71 18.02 -14.58
N GLU A 549 10.51 18.62 -14.59
CA GLU A 549 10.28 19.99 -15.06
C GLU A 549 11.12 21.00 -14.27
N MET A 550 11.15 20.88 -12.93
CA MET A 550 11.91 21.79 -12.06
C MET A 550 13.43 21.62 -12.19
N SER A 551 13.91 20.39 -12.33
CA SER A 551 15.35 20.10 -12.40
C SER A 551 15.90 20.13 -13.84
N SER A 552 15.05 20.13 -14.86
CA SER A 552 15.39 19.92 -16.28
C SER A 552 16.07 18.58 -16.60
N HIS A 553 15.95 17.61 -15.70
CA HIS A 553 16.51 16.27 -15.84
C HIS A 553 15.41 15.21 -15.85
N LYS A 554 15.76 13.96 -16.12
CA LYS A 554 14.82 12.85 -16.29
C LYS A 554 14.97 11.83 -15.18
N GLY A 555 13.87 11.19 -14.82
CA GLY A 555 13.80 10.25 -13.70
C GLY A 555 13.51 8.81 -14.14
N THR A 556 13.49 7.92 -13.16
CA THR A 556 13.04 6.52 -13.31
C THR A 556 11.83 6.24 -12.43
N PHE A 557 10.85 5.53 -13.00
CA PHE A 557 9.78 4.89 -12.27
C PHE A 557 9.81 3.38 -12.47
N ILE A 558 9.64 2.63 -11.39
CA ILE A 558 9.68 1.17 -11.34
C ILE A 558 8.37 0.69 -10.73
N CYS A 559 7.60 -0.12 -11.45
CA CYS A 559 6.37 -0.67 -10.90
C CYS A 559 6.08 -2.12 -11.28
N GLU A 560 5.51 -2.84 -10.32
CA GLU A 560 4.84 -4.11 -10.59
C GLU A 560 3.42 -3.82 -11.10
N THR A 561 3.08 -4.24 -12.33
CA THR A 561 1.76 -3.97 -12.88
C THR A 561 0.72 -4.95 -12.34
N PRO A 562 -0.42 -4.48 -11.79
CA PRO A 562 -1.46 -5.33 -11.21
C PRO A 562 -2.39 -5.90 -12.30
N GLU A 563 -1.83 -6.69 -13.21
CA GLU A 563 -2.53 -7.11 -14.43
C GLU A 563 -3.78 -7.96 -14.15
N ASN A 564 -3.79 -8.73 -13.06
CA ASN A 564 -4.93 -9.59 -12.68
C ASN A 564 -6.18 -8.79 -12.30
N ALA A 565 -6.02 -7.51 -11.93
CA ALA A 565 -7.14 -6.64 -11.56
C ALA A 565 -7.61 -5.76 -12.74
N LEU A 566 -6.87 -5.73 -13.85
CA LEU A 566 -7.09 -4.83 -14.97
C LEU A 566 -8.01 -5.47 -16.02
N ASP A 567 -9.10 -4.78 -16.36
CA ASP A 567 -9.98 -5.16 -17.46
C ASP A 567 -9.33 -4.84 -18.81
N ILE A 568 -9.47 -5.75 -19.78
CA ILE A 568 -8.93 -5.64 -21.15
C ILE A 568 -9.26 -4.29 -21.80
N SER A 569 -10.44 -3.73 -21.51
CA SER A 569 -10.88 -2.43 -22.03
C SER A 569 -9.99 -1.25 -21.63
N TYR A 570 -9.25 -1.34 -20.52
CA TYR A 570 -8.36 -0.28 -20.03
C TYR A 570 -6.89 -0.49 -20.41
N ILE A 571 -6.53 -1.61 -21.05
CA ILE A 571 -5.13 -1.93 -21.38
C ILE A 571 -4.53 -0.90 -22.35
N ASN A 572 -5.31 -0.46 -23.33
CA ASN A 572 -4.88 0.60 -24.24
C ASN A 572 -4.61 1.91 -23.51
N ASN A 573 -5.50 2.31 -22.59
CA ASN A 573 -5.35 3.54 -21.81
C ASN A 573 -4.09 3.50 -20.93
N VAL A 574 -3.85 2.38 -20.25
CA VAL A 574 -2.62 2.17 -19.45
C VAL A 574 -1.38 2.23 -20.34
N THR A 575 -1.46 1.64 -21.54
CA THR A 575 -0.35 1.65 -22.49
C THR A 575 -0.05 3.08 -22.96
N GLU A 576 -1.07 3.89 -23.28
CA GLU A 576 -0.87 5.31 -23.60
C GLU A 576 -0.20 6.05 -22.43
N MET A 577 -0.73 5.92 -21.22
CA MET A 577 -0.18 6.55 -20.01
C MET A 577 1.31 6.22 -19.83
N PHE A 578 1.70 4.96 -20.06
CA PHE A 578 3.10 4.53 -20.01
C PHE A 578 3.95 5.10 -21.15
N PHE A 579 3.41 5.20 -22.37
CA PHE A 579 4.11 5.83 -23.50
C PHE A 579 4.30 7.33 -23.29
N THR A 580 3.30 8.06 -22.79
CA THR A 580 3.41 9.47 -22.45
C THR A 580 4.53 9.68 -21.42
N PHE A 581 4.50 8.93 -20.32
CA PHE A 581 5.53 9.05 -19.28
C PHE A 581 6.94 8.69 -19.80
N SER A 582 7.05 7.62 -20.61
CA SER A 582 8.36 7.15 -21.08
C SER A 582 8.85 7.87 -22.34
N LYS A 583 8.19 7.69 -23.48
CA LYS A 583 8.66 8.19 -24.78
C LYS A 583 8.45 9.68 -24.98
N GLU A 584 7.30 10.22 -24.58
CA GLU A 584 7.01 11.64 -24.79
C GLU A 584 7.80 12.50 -23.80
N ASN A 585 7.83 12.09 -22.53
CA ASN A 585 8.53 12.82 -21.49
C ASN A 585 10.00 12.39 -21.28
N ASN A 586 10.47 11.34 -21.97
CA ASN A 586 11.86 10.84 -21.91
C ASN A 586 12.30 10.35 -20.51
N ASN A 587 11.36 9.80 -19.73
CA ASN A 587 11.63 9.17 -18.44
C ASN A 587 11.87 7.67 -18.61
N THR A 588 12.66 7.05 -17.74
CA THR A 588 12.80 5.59 -17.73
C THR A 588 11.62 4.97 -16.96
N LEU A 589 10.95 4.02 -17.59
CA LEU A 589 9.89 3.20 -16.98
C LEU A 589 10.29 1.73 -17.01
N ILE A 590 10.43 1.12 -15.83
CA ILE A 590 10.70 -0.32 -15.69
C ILE A 590 9.46 -0.98 -15.12
N VAL A 591 8.87 -1.92 -15.85
CA VAL A 591 7.65 -2.60 -15.41
C VAL A 591 7.84 -4.11 -15.39
N SER A 592 7.21 -4.82 -14.45
CA SER A 592 7.10 -6.28 -14.53
C SER A 592 5.72 -6.68 -15.00
N SER A 593 5.64 -7.52 -16.03
CA SER A 593 4.39 -7.96 -16.66
C SER A 593 4.36 -9.48 -16.83
N ASN A 594 3.18 -10.08 -16.73
CA ASN A 594 2.98 -11.49 -17.00
C ASN A 594 2.81 -11.72 -18.51
N ILE A 595 3.23 -12.89 -18.99
CA ILE A 595 2.97 -13.27 -20.38
C ILE A 595 1.53 -13.77 -20.46
N GLN A 596 0.69 -12.97 -21.11
CA GLN A 596 -0.71 -13.28 -21.32
C GLN A 596 -1.20 -12.66 -22.65
N PRO A 597 -2.10 -13.34 -23.38
CA PRO A 597 -2.71 -12.77 -24.58
C PRO A 597 -3.47 -11.48 -24.26
N ALA A 598 -3.33 -10.48 -25.13
CA ALA A 598 -3.93 -9.15 -25.01
C ALA A 598 -3.55 -8.38 -23.72
N GLY A 599 -2.42 -8.72 -23.09
CA GLY A 599 -1.91 -8.03 -21.90
C GLY A 599 -1.25 -6.67 -22.17
N ILE A 600 -0.76 -6.03 -21.10
CA ILE A 600 -0.04 -4.76 -21.17
C ILE A 600 1.25 -4.91 -21.99
N ALA A 601 2.05 -5.96 -21.72
CA ALA A 601 3.29 -6.19 -22.46
C ALA A 601 3.09 -6.39 -23.96
N GLU A 602 2.10 -7.19 -24.37
CA GLU A 602 1.78 -7.38 -25.79
C GLU A 602 1.38 -6.05 -26.45
N THR A 603 0.52 -5.27 -25.80
CA THR A 603 0.05 -3.99 -26.33
C THR A 603 1.20 -2.97 -26.46
N ILE A 604 2.11 -2.93 -25.49
CA ILE A 604 3.32 -2.09 -25.57
C ILE A 604 4.22 -2.55 -26.71
N LEU A 605 4.60 -3.83 -26.74
CA LEU A 605 5.60 -4.35 -27.67
C LEU A 605 5.12 -4.30 -29.12
N THR A 606 3.84 -4.58 -29.38
CA THR A 606 3.28 -4.55 -30.74
C THR A 606 3.21 -3.14 -31.34
N ARG A 607 3.08 -2.09 -30.51
CA ARG A 607 3.15 -0.68 -30.94
C ARG A 607 4.56 -0.21 -31.29
N LEU A 608 5.58 -0.91 -30.81
CA LEU A 608 6.98 -0.66 -31.16
C LEU A 608 7.33 -1.23 -32.55
N ARG A 609 8.42 -0.71 -33.14
CA ARG A 609 8.96 -1.28 -34.37
C ARG A 609 9.53 -2.67 -34.09
N LYS A 610 9.31 -3.60 -35.02
CA LYS A 610 9.68 -5.01 -34.87
C LYS A 610 11.16 -5.23 -34.54
N ASP A 611 12.05 -4.44 -35.15
CA ASP A 611 13.50 -4.46 -34.93
C ASP A 611 13.93 -3.90 -33.56
N GLU A 612 13.09 -3.08 -32.92
CA GLU A 612 13.39 -2.49 -31.61
C GLU A 612 12.85 -3.32 -30.45
N ARG A 613 11.86 -4.21 -30.67
CA ARG A 613 11.15 -4.92 -29.58
C ARG A 613 12.09 -5.61 -28.58
N GLN A 614 13.14 -6.26 -29.06
CA GLN A 614 14.13 -6.96 -28.24
C GLN A 614 14.91 -6.04 -27.27
N LEU A 615 14.96 -4.74 -27.53
CA LEU A 615 15.63 -3.75 -26.66
C LEU A 615 14.75 -3.28 -25.49
N HIS A 616 13.49 -3.72 -25.46
CA HIS A 616 12.46 -3.21 -24.53
C HIS A 616 12.00 -4.26 -23.52
N PHE A 617 12.53 -5.48 -23.52
CA PHE A 617 12.16 -6.48 -22.52
C PHE A 617 13.29 -7.42 -22.16
N LEU A 618 13.20 -7.96 -20.95
CA LEU A 618 14.01 -9.09 -20.48
C LEU A 618 13.13 -10.35 -20.46
N ASN A 619 13.53 -11.38 -21.20
CA ASN A 619 12.82 -12.66 -21.21
C ASN A 619 13.14 -13.49 -19.97
N MET A 620 12.22 -13.54 -19.01
CA MET A 620 12.43 -14.28 -17.77
C MET A 620 12.29 -15.80 -17.93
N ILE A 621 11.79 -16.29 -19.06
CA ILE A 621 11.74 -17.74 -19.34
C ILE A 621 13.14 -18.27 -19.64
N GLU A 622 13.93 -17.51 -20.38
CA GLU A 622 15.30 -17.88 -20.74
C GLU A 622 16.25 -17.79 -19.53
N ILE A 623 15.99 -16.83 -18.64
CA ILE A 623 16.88 -16.48 -17.53
C ILE A 623 16.46 -17.13 -16.22
N GLY A 624 15.16 -17.21 -15.97
CA GLY A 624 14.60 -17.74 -14.73
C GLY A 624 14.56 -19.26 -14.72
N LYS A 625 14.67 -19.84 -13.53
CA LYS A 625 14.51 -21.28 -13.36
C LYS A 625 13.04 -21.68 -13.42
N LEU A 626 12.63 -22.32 -14.51
CA LEU A 626 11.29 -22.88 -14.66
C LEU A 626 11.05 -24.00 -13.63
N SER A 627 9.88 -23.99 -12.99
CA SER A 627 9.42 -25.11 -12.16
C SER A 627 8.95 -26.28 -13.02
N ASP A 628 8.89 -27.49 -12.45
CA ASP A 628 8.38 -28.68 -13.16
C ASP A 628 6.94 -28.48 -13.67
N VAL A 629 6.13 -27.68 -12.98
CA VAL A 629 4.77 -27.34 -13.42
C VAL A 629 4.79 -26.42 -14.64
N GLN A 630 5.70 -25.44 -14.67
CA GLN A 630 5.86 -24.53 -15.80
C GLN A 630 6.51 -25.20 -17.01
N ALA A 631 7.43 -26.13 -16.77
CA ALA A 631 8.08 -26.91 -17.81
C ALA A 631 7.13 -27.95 -18.43
N ASN A 632 6.22 -28.56 -17.64
CA ASN A 632 5.35 -29.64 -18.11
C ASN A 632 3.92 -29.21 -18.47
N GLY A 633 3.42 -28.09 -17.96
CA GLY A 633 2.06 -27.64 -18.22
C GLY A 633 2.01 -26.65 -19.37
N TYR A 634 1.57 -27.06 -20.57
CA TYR A 634 1.25 -26.26 -21.77
C TYR A 634 2.19 -25.09 -22.17
N GLY A 635 3.30 -24.81 -21.46
CA GLY A 635 3.71 -23.43 -21.18
C GLY A 635 5.17 -23.10 -21.45
N ALA A 636 5.98 -23.99 -22.02
CA ALA A 636 7.18 -23.54 -22.73
C ALA A 636 6.78 -23.16 -24.17
N GLU A 637 6.17 -24.09 -24.90
CA GLU A 637 5.77 -23.91 -26.29
C GLU A 637 4.67 -22.84 -26.48
N ALA A 638 3.61 -22.80 -25.65
CA ALA A 638 2.59 -21.76 -25.80
C ALA A 638 3.09 -20.36 -25.37
N ILE A 639 4.02 -20.29 -24.40
CA ILE A 639 4.59 -19.01 -23.99
C ILE A 639 5.61 -18.54 -25.04
N GLU A 640 6.40 -19.46 -25.62
CA GLU A 640 7.23 -19.19 -26.80
C GLU A 640 6.39 -18.78 -28.00
N GLU A 641 5.22 -19.39 -28.23
CA GLU A 641 4.30 -19.02 -29.31
C GLU A 641 3.70 -17.62 -29.09
N ILE A 642 3.32 -17.28 -27.86
CA ILE A 642 2.86 -15.92 -27.51
C ILE A 642 4.01 -14.91 -27.68
N LEU A 643 5.23 -15.25 -27.24
CA LEU A 643 6.41 -14.41 -27.43
C LEU A 643 6.72 -14.25 -28.92
N ASP A 644 6.71 -15.32 -29.69
CA ASP A 644 6.96 -15.30 -31.13
C ASP A 644 5.90 -14.46 -31.84
N ARG A 645 4.62 -14.59 -31.44
CA ARG A 645 3.53 -13.72 -31.90
C ARG A 645 3.82 -12.25 -31.59
N ILE A 646 4.12 -11.91 -30.33
CA ILE A 646 4.44 -10.55 -29.90
C ILE A 646 5.64 -9.98 -30.67
N LEU A 647 6.64 -10.81 -30.96
CA LEU A 647 7.86 -10.41 -31.67
C LEU A 647 7.66 -10.33 -33.18
N ASN A 648 6.78 -11.14 -33.75
CA ASN A 648 6.62 -11.28 -35.19
C ASN A 648 5.43 -10.56 -35.80
N GLU A 649 4.40 -10.22 -35.00
CA GLU A 649 3.20 -9.55 -35.49
C GLU A 649 3.49 -8.15 -36.07
N PRO A 650 2.83 -7.77 -37.18
CA PRO A 650 2.96 -6.44 -37.75
C PRO A 650 2.49 -5.37 -36.76
N ARG A 651 3.08 -4.17 -36.85
CA ARG A 651 2.76 -3.04 -35.97
C ARG A 651 1.27 -2.69 -36.06
N PHE A 652 0.55 -2.70 -34.94
CA PHE A 652 -0.81 -2.14 -34.90
C PHE A 652 -0.71 -0.63 -35.16
N SER A 653 -1.42 -0.17 -36.20
CA SER A 653 -1.43 1.21 -36.68
C SER A 653 -2.26 2.14 -35.82
#